data_AF-A0A2A6CGH6-F1
#
_entry.id   AF-A0A2A6CGH6-F1
#
_cell.length_a   1.000
_cell.length_b   1.000
_cell.length_c   1.000
_cell.angle_alpha   90.00
_cell.angle_beta   90.00
_cell.angle_gamma   90.00
#
_symmetry.space_group_name_H-M   'P 1'
#
loop_
_entity.id
_entity.type
_entity.pdbx_description
1 polymer ?
#
loop_
_entity_poly.entity_id
_entity_poly.type
_entity_poly.pdbx_seq_one_letter_code
_entity_poly.pdbx_strand_id
1 'polypeptide(L)'
;MSSNDEYMELHEHPTPRKHRSCHHRLKFPSLQITRKWFAISMFTAMFLFYVFIKLEMQQLNIEFPSITGQHSLLMLMVYGWDPMQDWTNCMSDRLLNRRKDWNWIDFDGAVKDCADKTPVSKIKVKRFGSKEYFRFGLPSDSIQSTLLSLGASNTVAEEKLKESLMGLVLHGVNSSNLLINASFYNIGRIHQSDFQETPVFTLKKLSHNQKEFISLLQTKVQKSFIDNLWINAGTFGHEFLSMMHRGGPLDNENIELCQVNFEMYNPNEDQMDEFANFVMLSKTLGAVVGRRFVGATSEAACSCQRREMSHAPKAGSAPLAFDVVVVGGGIVGCATARQLSIAKPHLKIAVVEKEEKLAPHQSGHNSGVIHAGIYYTPGSLKAKLCVEGMELAYKYFDQRKIPYKKTGKLIVAVEQEELPRLDNLFDRAKQNGCRDIEMIDGAKIREIEPHCKGLRALWSPHTGIVDWGGVTRAYAEDFQKNGGKVFIGYPLESFSFDGSTNDFPVTIRSKPNLSPIRCKYVITCAGLHADRVAGLSGCSPDPKIVPFRGEYLLLKPEKRHLVKTNIYPVPDPRFPFLGVHFTPRMNGDIWLGPNAVLAYKREGYGYLQWSPSDLYDALSYKGMHKLIGKYFSFGMQEMYRGIFIGGQVKQLQRFIPELQLSDVTRGPSGVRAQAMDASGALVDDFVFDGGVGKIGSRLLHVRNAPSPGATSSLAIARMITEEASKKFEL
;
A
#
# COMPACT_ATOMS: atom_id res chain seq x y z
N MET A 1 -37.62 69.49 -3.42
CA MET A 1 -37.46 70.20 -2.14
C MET A 1 -36.17 69.69 -1.52
N SER A 2 -35.06 70.29 -1.95
CA SER A 2 -34.17 71.20 -1.18
C SER A 2 -33.04 70.40 -0.50
N SER A 3 -31.74 70.66 -0.61
CA SER A 3 -30.86 71.66 -1.27
C SER A 3 -29.50 71.42 -0.59
N ASN A 4 -28.41 70.99 -1.26
CA ASN A 4 -27.21 71.75 -1.68
C ASN A 4 -26.00 70.97 -1.12
N ASP A 5 -25.10 70.40 -1.92
CA ASP A 5 -23.93 71.02 -2.59
C ASP A 5 -23.02 71.84 -1.66
N GLU A 6 -21.78 71.36 -1.43
CA GLU A 6 -20.58 72.17 -1.71
C GLU A 6 -19.29 71.31 -1.79
N TYR A 7 -18.55 71.55 -2.88
CA TYR A 7 -17.21 71.09 -3.23
C TYR A 7 -16.13 71.88 -2.50
N MET A 8 -14.92 71.30 -2.34
CA MET A 8 -13.64 72.02 -2.48
C MET A 8 -12.51 71.00 -2.68
N GLU A 9 -11.97 70.95 -3.90
CA GLU A 9 -10.65 70.41 -4.25
C GLU A 9 -9.55 71.37 -3.80
N LEU A 10 -8.32 70.89 -3.59
CA LEU A 10 -7.10 71.49 -4.17
C LEU A 10 -5.89 70.55 -4.06
N HIS A 11 -5.17 70.49 -5.18
CA HIS A 11 -3.97 69.71 -5.50
C HIS A 11 -2.71 70.09 -4.70
N GLU A 12 -1.78 69.14 -4.57
CA GLU A 12 -0.35 69.33 -4.96
C GLU A 12 0.46 68.00 -4.92
N HIS A 13 1.21 67.72 -6.00
CA HIS A 13 2.29 66.71 -6.08
C HIS A 13 3.64 67.47 -6.14
N PRO A 14 4.76 66.96 -5.56
CA PRO A 14 5.71 66.19 -6.40
C PRO A 14 6.55 65.08 -5.67
N THR A 15 7.16 64.23 -6.50
CA THR A 15 8.09 63.07 -6.31
C THR A 15 9.45 63.38 -5.60
N PRO A 16 10.46 62.47 -5.53
CA PRO A 16 10.63 61.16 -4.86
C PRO A 16 11.94 61.05 -3.98
N ARG A 17 12.20 59.86 -3.39
CA ARG A 17 13.47 59.29 -2.81
C ARG A 17 13.78 59.45 -1.30
N LYS A 18 13.85 58.31 -0.58
CA LYS A 18 15.09 57.56 -0.13
C LYS A 18 14.87 56.80 1.20
N HIS A 19 15.44 55.60 1.25
CA HIS A 19 15.51 54.65 2.36
C HIS A 19 15.77 55.23 3.75
N ARG A 20 15.12 54.66 4.78
CA ARG A 20 15.79 54.11 5.99
C ARG A 20 14.90 53.11 6.72
N SER A 21 15.53 52.04 7.15
CA SER A 21 15.03 50.87 7.89
C SER A 21 14.49 51.19 9.27
N CYS A 22 13.41 50.52 9.69
CA CYS A 22 13.16 50.21 11.10
C CYS A 22 12.37 48.89 11.24
N HIS A 23 13.00 47.93 11.92
CA HIS A 23 12.37 46.71 12.41
C HIS A 23 11.42 47.04 13.57
N HIS A 24 10.14 46.70 13.44
CA HIS A 24 9.27 46.47 14.59
C HIS A 24 8.77 45.01 14.59
N ARG A 25 9.33 44.22 15.52
CA ARG A 25 8.79 42.92 15.93
C ARG A 25 7.55 43.15 16.79
N LEU A 26 6.39 42.72 16.31
CA LEU A 26 5.21 42.49 17.14
C LEU A 26 5.41 41.17 17.91
N LYS A 27 5.44 41.25 19.24
CA LYS A 27 5.48 40.10 20.16
C LYS A 27 4.07 39.52 20.32
N PHE A 28 3.89 38.22 20.05
CA PHE A 28 2.73 37.44 20.51
C PHE A 28 2.95 36.93 21.94
N PRO A 29 1.93 36.87 22.83
CA PRO A 29 2.06 36.27 24.15
C PRO A 29 2.22 34.75 24.09
N SER A 30 2.79 34.21 25.16
CA SER A 30 3.48 32.92 25.24
C SER A 30 2.60 31.65 25.18
N LEU A 31 3.05 30.71 24.33
CA LEU A 31 2.59 29.33 24.12
C LEU A 31 2.80 28.36 25.34
N GLN A 32 3.09 28.87 26.54
CA GLN A 32 3.50 28.02 27.67
C GLN A 32 2.34 27.52 28.55
N ILE A 33 1.22 28.24 28.61
CA ILE A 33 0.10 27.89 29.50
C ILE A 33 -0.71 26.69 28.95
N THR A 34 -0.86 26.57 27.63
CA THR A 34 -1.60 25.47 26.99
C THR A 34 -0.86 24.13 27.01
N ARG A 35 0.48 24.14 26.97
CA ARG A 35 1.29 22.91 27.11
C ARG A 35 1.18 22.28 28.50
N LYS A 36 1.10 23.08 29.57
CA LYS A 36 0.92 22.59 30.94
C LYS A 36 -0.46 21.95 31.14
N TRP A 37 -1.53 22.61 30.66
CA TRP A 37 -2.88 22.03 30.75
C TRP A 37 -3.03 20.76 29.90
N PHE A 38 -2.43 20.71 28.71
CA PHE A 38 -2.41 19.52 27.88
C PHE A 38 -1.65 18.37 28.57
N ALA A 39 -0.45 18.63 29.09
CA ALA A 39 0.33 17.64 29.82
C ALA A 39 -0.41 17.14 31.07
N ILE A 40 -1.04 18.02 31.85
CA ILE A 40 -1.85 17.66 33.03
C ILE A 40 -3.04 16.81 32.59
N SER A 41 -3.80 17.20 31.57
CA SER A 41 -4.95 16.44 31.08
C SER A 41 -4.58 15.05 30.56
N MET A 42 -3.42 14.93 29.89
CA MET A 42 -2.90 13.66 29.40
C MET A 42 -2.42 12.78 30.55
N PHE A 43 -1.75 13.36 31.55
CA PHE A 43 -1.30 12.64 32.76
C PHE A 43 -2.48 12.16 33.60
N THR A 44 -3.52 12.99 33.76
CA THR A 44 -4.75 12.62 34.45
C THR A 44 -5.50 11.52 33.70
N ALA A 45 -5.59 11.61 32.36
CA ALA A 45 -6.19 10.56 31.55
C ALA A 45 -5.41 9.23 31.63
N MET A 46 -4.07 9.28 31.62
CA MET A 46 -3.22 8.09 31.78
C MET A 46 -3.29 7.50 33.20
N PHE A 47 -3.42 8.34 34.23
CA PHE A 47 -3.58 7.90 35.61
C PHE A 47 -4.96 7.26 35.84
N LEU A 48 -6.03 7.88 35.32
CA LEU A 48 -7.37 7.30 35.33
C LEU A 48 -7.42 6.00 34.52
N PHE A 49 -6.68 5.90 33.41
CA PHE A 49 -6.50 4.67 32.64
C PHE A 49 -5.82 3.56 33.45
N TYR A 50 -4.75 3.88 34.18
CA TYR A 50 -4.09 2.95 35.08
C TYR A 50 -5.02 2.46 36.20
N VAL A 51 -5.75 3.36 36.85
CA VAL A 51 -6.70 3.04 37.92
C VAL A 51 -7.85 2.18 37.39
N PHE A 52 -8.39 2.50 36.22
CA PHE A 52 -9.46 1.73 35.57
C PHE A 52 -9.01 0.32 35.20
N ILE A 53 -7.83 0.17 34.58
CA ILE A 53 -7.24 -1.15 34.28
C ILE A 53 -7.05 -1.95 35.57
N LYS A 54 -6.58 -1.33 36.65
CA LYS A 54 -6.38 -2.00 37.93
C LYS A 54 -7.70 -2.51 38.54
N LEU A 55 -8.78 -1.72 38.46
CA LEU A 55 -10.10 -2.09 38.96
C LEU A 55 -10.77 -3.19 38.12
N GLU A 56 -10.65 -3.13 36.79
CA GLU A 56 -11.25 -4.12 35.87
C GLU A 56 -10.48 -5.46 35.91
N MET A 57 -9.16 -5.42 36.12
CA MET A 57 -8.32 -6.62 36.31
C MET A 57 -8.56 -7.29 37.68
N GLN A 58 -8.89 -6.52 38.73
CA GLN A 58 -9.32 -7.07 40.03
C GLN A 58 -10.66 -7.82 39.92
N GLN A 59 -11.57 -7.38 39.04
CA GLN A 59 -12.79 -8.15 38.73
C GLN A 59 -12.52 -9.45 37.95
N LEU A 60 -11.35 -9.58 37.32
CA LEU A 60 -10.96 -10.73 36.50
C LEU A 60 -10.00 -11.72 37.22
N ASN A 61 -9.68 -11.48 38.50
CA ASN A 61 -8.84 -12.35 39.34
C ASN A 61 -7.42 -12.61 38.78
N ILE A 62 -6.82 -11.60 38.14
CA ILE A 62 -5.46 -11.66 37.58
C ILE A 62 -4.51 -10.89 38.51
N GLU A 63 -3.51 -11.55 39.10
CA GLU A 63 -2.52 -10.91 39.98
C GLU A 63 -1.52 -10.02 39.22
N PHE A 64 -1.20 -8.86 39.80
CA PHE A 64 -0.16 -7.95 39.31
C PHE A 64 1.15 -8.25 40.06
N PRO A 65 2.32 -8.34 39.41
CA PRO A 65 3.59 -8.36 40.13
C PRO A 65 3.77 -7.03 40.86
N SER A 66 4.17 -7.07 42.13
CA SER A 66 4.43 -5.87 42.93
C SER A 66 5.61 -5.10 42.36
N ILE A 67 5.38 -3.85 41.94
CA ILE A 67 6.45 -2.95 41.50
C ILE A 67 6.47 -1.76 42.46
N THR A 68 7.38 -1.83 43.43
CA THR A 68 7.74 -0.70 44.30
C THR A 68 8.90 0.08 43.67
N GLY A 69 8.70 1.38 43.42
CA GLY A 69 9.80 2.32 43.15
C GLY A 69 9.50 3.36 42.05
N GLN A 70 9.72 4.64 42.40
CA GLN A 70 9.53 5.86 41.57
C GLN A 70 10.46 5.99 40.33
N HIS A 71 11.10 4.92 39.87
CA HIS A 71 11.98 4.92 38.70
C HIS A 71 11.50 4.04 37.54
N SER A 72 10.18 3.84 37.42
CA SER A 72 9.61 2.88 36.47
C SER A 72 8.76 3.50 35.34
N LEU A 73 8.61 4.83 35.27
CA LEU A 73 7.98 5.47 34.10
C LEU A 73 8.92 5.64 32.89
N LEU A 74 10.23 5.39 33.06
CA LEU A 74 11.24 5.48 31.99
C LEU A 74 11.69 4.10 31.46
N MET A 75 11.19 2.99 32.03
CA MET A 75 11.62 1.62 31.70
C MET A 75 10.71 0.88 30.70
N LEU A 76 9.74 1.58 30.07
CA LEU A 76 8.91 1.07 28.97
C LEU A 76 9.37 1.54 27.58
N MET A 77 10.51 2.22 27.53
CA MET A 77 11.29 2.45 26.31
C MET A 77 12.67 1.86 26.56
N VAL A 78 13.26 1.19 25.57
CA VAL A 78 14.56 0.48 25.66
C VAL A 78 14.47 -0.93 26.25
N TYR A 79 13.86 -1.86 25.50
CA TYR A 79 14.58 -3.06 25.05
C TYR A 79 14.05 -3.40 23.66
N GLY A 80 14.85 -3.04 22.66
CA GLY A 80 14.61 -3.38 21.27
C GLY A 80 14.84 -4.87 21.08
N TRP A 81 13.79 -5.59 20.70
CA TRP A 81 13.94 -6.92 20.16
C TRP A 81 14.07 -6.77 18.64
N ASP A 82 15.28 -6.93 18.13
CA ASP A 82 15.57 -7.01 16.69
C ASP A 82 15.82 -8.49 16.34
N PRO A 83 14.84 -9.19 15.75
CA PRO A 83 14.98 -10.59 15.34
C PRO A 83 16.16 -10.82 14.38
N MET A 84 16.55 -9.77 13.64
CA MET A 84 17.63 -9.83 12.67
C MET A 84 19.00 -9.81 13.34
N GLN A 85 19.13 -9.13 14.49
CA GLN A 85 20.34 -9.15 15.32
C GLN A 85 20.55 -10.54 15.95
N ASP A 86 19.49 -11.17 16.43
CA ASP A 86 19.55 -12.50 17.06
C ASP A 86 19.87 -13.62 16.06
N TRP A 87 19.37 -13.52 14.81
CA TRP A 87 19.76 -14.42 13.72
C TRP A 87 21.19 -14.17 13.26
N THR A 88 21.61 -12.90 13.12
CA THR A 88 22.97 -12.54 12.71
C THR A 88 23.99 -13.03 13.74
N ASN A 89 23.69 -12.86 15.02
CA ASN A 89 24.51 -13.39 16.10
C ASN A 89 24.52 -14.93 16.08
N CYS A 90 23.37 -15.59 15.85
CA CYS A 90 23.30 -17.05 15.71
C CYS A 90 24.15 -17.59 14.55
N MET A 91 24.02 -16.97 13.37
CA MET A 91 24.75 -17.38 12.17
C MET A 91 26.24 -17.13 12.30
N SER A 92 26.65 -15.94 12.76
CA SER A 92 28.06 -15.67 13.06
C SER A 92 28.61 -16.67 14.06
N ASP A 93 27.90 -16.93 15.15
CA ASP A 93 28.39 -17.83 16.20
C ASP A 93 28.44 -19.30 15.72
N ARG A 94 27.51 -19.75 14.88
CA ARG A 94 27.50 -21.11 14.30
C ARG A 94 28.54 -21.30 13.19
N LEU A 95 28.76 -20.29 12.35
CA LEU A 95 29.77 -20.33 11.29
C LEU A 95 31.18 -20.16 11.87
N LEU A 96 31.36 -19.37 12.94
CA LEU A 96 32.64 -19.16 13.60
C LEU A 96 33.02 -20.28 14.58
N ASN A 97 32.08 -20.89 15.31
CA ASN A 97 32.37 -21.98 16.27
C ASN A 97 32.49 -23.38 15.64
N ARG A 98 31.99 -23.59 14.41
CA ARG A 98 32.17 -24.86 13.68
C ARG A 98 33.52 -24.99 12.96
N ARG A 99 34.47 -24.08 13.25
CA ARG A 99 35.88 -24.08 12.77
C ARG A 99 36.75 -25.30 13.14
N LYS A 100 36.21 -26.36 13.75
CA LYS A 100 37.03 -27.48 14.25
C LYS A 100 37.27 -28.60 13.24
N ASP A 101 36.48 -28.72 12.17
CA ASP A 101 36.70 -29.71 11.11
C ASP A 101 36.87 -29.02 9.75
N TRP A 102 38.12 -28.93 9.31
CA TRP A 102 38.65 -28.04 8.26
C TRP A 102 38.21 -28.32 6.81
N ASN A 103 37.13 -29.07 6.57
CA ASN A 103 36.73 -29.43 5.20
C ASN A 103 35.29 -29.08 4.80
N TRP A 104 34.41 -28.66 5.72
CA TRP A 104 33.01 -28.41 5.36
C TRP A 104 32.37 -27.34 6.25
N ILE A 105 32.06 -26.18 5.69
CA ILE A 105 31.08 -25.27 6.30
C ILE A 105 29.69 -25.82 5.98
N ASP A 106 29.06 -26.45 6.98
CA ASP A 106 27.69 -26.94 6.92
C ASP A 106 26.69 -25.77 7.00
N PHE A 107 26.63 -24.99 5.91
CA PHE A 107 25.76 -23.82 5.81
C PHE A 107 24.28 -24.21 5.92
N ASP A 108 23.87 -25.34 5.33
CA ASP A 108 22.51 -25.87 5.45
C ASP A 108 22.17 -26.25 6.90
N GLY A 109 23.11 -26.83 7.65
CA GLY A 109 22.96 -27.10 9.08
C GLY A 109 22.93 -25.84 9.93
N ALA A 110 23.76 -24.83 9.63
CA ALA A 110 23.74 -23.54 10.33
C ALA A 110 22.41 -22.79 10.09
N VAL A 111 21.89 -22.82 8.86
CA VAL A 111 20.59 -22.25 8.51
C VAL A 111 19.45 -23.01 9.20
N LYS A 112 19.53 -24.35 9.31
CA LYS A 112 18.58 -25.16 10.09
C LYS A 112 18.62 -24.84 11.58
N ASP A 113 19.80 -24.73 12.17
CA ASP A 113 20.01 -24.44 13.60
C ASP A 113 19.57 -23.02 13.99
N CYS A 114 19.52 -22.10 13.03
CA CYS A 114 19.08 -20.71 13.21
C CYS A 114 17.71 -20.45 12.56
N ALA A 115 17.01 -21.48 12.07
CA ALA A 115 15.78 -21.36 11.27
C ALA A 115 14.61 -20.74 12.03
N ASP A 116 14.54 -20.99 13.32
CA ASP A 116 13.57 -20.52 14.30
C ASP A 116 13.78 -19.04 14.70
N LYS A 117 14.86 -18.41 14.20
CA LYS A 117 15.16 -16.97 14.40
C LYS A 117 14.83 -16.07 13.18
N THR A 118 14.07 -16.56 12.19
CA THR A 118 13.57 -15.95 10.91
C THR A 118 13.95 -14.50 10.51
N PRO A 119 14.27 -14.24 9.20
CA PRO A 119 13.33 -14.54 8.09
C PRO A 119 13.94 -15.19 6.83
N VAL A 120 15.08 -15.89 6.91
CA VAL A 120 15.78 -16.43 5.72
C VAL A 120 15.24 -17.81 5.26
N SER A 121 14.33 -18.44 6.01
CA SER A 121 13.73 -19.76 5.72
C SER A 121 12.97 -19.88 4.38
N LYS A 122 12.85 -18.78 3.60
CA LYS A 122 12.18 -18.73 2.30
C LYS A 122 13.10 -18.71 1.08
N ILE A 123 14.43 -18.64 1.25
CA ILE A 123 15.37 -18.71 0.12
C ILE A 123 15.51 -20.18 -0.29
N LYS A 124 14.87 -20.58 -1.40
CA LYS A 124 15.04 -21.91 -1.99
C LYS A 124 16.28 -21.90 -2.88
N VAL A 125 17.41 -22.33 -2.36
CA VAL A 125 18.59 -22.66 -3.17
C VAL A 125 18.33 -23.99 -3.87
N LYS A 126 18.27 -23.99 -5.21
CA LYS A 126 18.25 -25.24 -5.99
C LYS A 126 19.64 -25.56 -6.51
N ARG A 127 20.12 -26.77 -6.20
CA ARG A 127 21.36 -27.33 -6.74
C ARG A 127 21.13 -27.82 -8.16
N PHE A 128 21.94 -27.36 -9.10
CA PHE A 128 22.01 -27.89 -10.46
C PHE A 128 23.44 -28.35 -10.76
N GLY A 129 23.63 -29.64 -11.10
CA GLY A 129 24.93 -30.17 -11.55
C GLY A 129 25.39 -31.48 -10.91
N SER A 130 26.40 -32.12 -11.52
CA SER A 130 27.11 -33.31 -11.02
C SER A 130 28.11 -32.94 -9.90
N LYS A 131 28.79 -33.94 -9.31
CA LYS A 131 29.65 -33.80 -8.11
C LYS A 131 30.73 -32.70 -8.18
N GLU A 132 31.08 -32.20 -9.36
CA GLU A 132 32.16 -31.22 -9.58
C GLU A 132 31.68 -29.78 -9.83
N TYR A 133 30.37 -29.53 -9.97
CA TYR A 133 29.83 -28.19 -10.29
C TYR A 133 28.71 -27.80 -9.32
N PHE A 134 28.88 -26.68 -8.62
CA PHE A 134 27.84 -26.08 -7.77
C PHE A 134 27.26 -24.84 -8.45
N ARG A 135 25.94 -24.81 -8.67
CA ARG A 135 25.24 -23.67 -9.25
C ARG A 135 24.11 -23.22 -8.33
N PHE A 136 24.01 -21.91 -8.10
CA PHE A 136 23.02 -21.28 -7.25
C PHE A 136 22.09 -20.41 -8.11
N GLY A 137 20.83 -20.82 -8.30
CA GLY A 137 19.85 -20.06 -9.09
C GLY A 137 18.59 -19.77 -8.29
N LEU A 138 17.97 -18.62 -8.55
CA LEU A 138 16.67 -18.22 -7.99
C LEU A 138 15.57 -18.38 -9.06
N PRO A 139 14.99 -19.56 -9.30
CA PRO A 139 13.96 -19.67 -10.33
C PRO A 139 12.67 -18.93 -9.94
N SER A 140 12.09 -18.24 -10.92
CA SER A 140 10.72 -17.68 -10.88
C SER A 140 9.85 -18.43 -11.89
N ASP A 141 8.58 -18.69 -11.54
CA ASP A 141 7.59 -19.39 -12.37
C ASP A 141 6.89 -18.48 -13.43
N SER A 142 7.46 -17.32 -13.76
CA SER A 142 6.87 -16.38 -14.73
C SER A 142 7.48 -16.52 -16.12
N ILE A 143 6.66 -16.40 -17.17
CA ILE A 143 7.09 -16.31 -18.58
C ILE A 143 7.99 -15.07 -18.73
N GLN A 144 9.28 -15.27 -18.97
CA GLN A 144 10.29 -14.22 -19.14
C GLN A 144 10.24 -13.69 -20.60
N SER A 145 10.86 -12.55 -20.92
CA SER A 145 10.93 -12.04 -22.31
C SER A 145 12.35 -11.81 -22.83
N THR A 146 13.31 -11.48 -21.96
CA THR A 146 14.71 -11.22 -22.30
C THR A 146 15.67 -11.88 -21.31
N LEU A 147 16.55 -12.76 -21.79
CA LEU A 147 17.64 -13.37 -21.01
C LEU A 147 19.00 -12.88 -21.53
N LEU A 148 19.79 -12.27 -20.64
CA LEU A 148 21.17 -11.89 -20.92
C LEU A 148 22.11 -12.84 -20.17
N SER A 149 22.90 -13.63 -20.92
CA SER A 149 23.91 -14.54 -20.36
C SER A 149 25.30 -13.95 -20.56
N LEU A 150 26.06 -13.82 -19.45
CA LEU A 150 27.43 -13.31 -19.45
C LEU A 150 28.39 -14.40 -18.98
N GLY A 151 29.26 -14.87 -19.89
CA GLY A 151 30.40 -15.71 -19.55
C GLY A 151 30.12 -17.18 -19.22
N ALA A 152 28.95 -17.73 -19.57
CA ALA A 152 28.72 -19.17 -19.47
C ALA A 152 29.37 -19.91 -20.66
N SER A 153 30.70 -20.02 -20.63
CA SER A 153 31.53 -20.65 -21.67
C SER A 153 31.41 -22.19 -21.74
N ASN A 154 30.33 -22.79 -21.26
CA ASN A 154 30.13 -24.24 -21.32
C ASN A 154 28.70 -24.60 -21.75
N THR A 155 28.59 -25.01 -23.02
CA THR A 155 27.38 -25.20 -23.83
C THR A 155 26.29 -26.04 -23.19
N VAL A 156 26.61 -27.02 -22.34
CA VAL A 156 25.62 -27.95 -21.74
C VAL A 156 24.70 -27.26 -20.72
N ALA A 157 25.20 -26.23 -20.05
CA ALA A 157 24.45 -25.47 -19.04
C ALA A 157 23.43 -24.54 -19.69
N GLU A 158 23.91 -23.80 -20.69
CA GLU A 158 23.12 -22.85 -21.46
C GLU A 158 22.06 -23.58 -22.30
N GLU A 159 22.37 -24.76 -22.85
CA GLU A 159 21.40 -25.60 -23.56
C GLU A 159 20.28 -26.08 -22.64
N LYS A 160 20.59 -26.56 -21.43
CA LYS A 160 19.56 -26.94 -20.45
C LYS A 160 18.74 -25.74 -19.96
N LEU A 161 19.36 -24.58 -19.80
CA LEU A 161 18.66 -23.35 -19.44
C LEU A 161 17.68 -22.94 -20.56
N LYS A 162 18.10 -23.04 -21.83
CA LYS A 162 17.29 -22.80 -23.02
C LYS A 162 16.09 -23.76 -23.12
N GLU A 163 16.30 -25.05 -22.88
CA GLU A 163 15.21 -26.06 -22.84
C GLU A 163 14.17 -25.75 -21.77
N SER A 164 14.62 -25.21 -20.63
CA SER A 164 13.74 -24.86 -19.51
C SER A 164 12.97 -23.54 -19.69
N LEU A 165 13.36 -22.70 -20.66
CA LEU A 165 12.82 -21.35 -20.85
C LEU A 165 12.41 -21.11 -22.31
N MET A 166 11.29 -21.71 -22.73
CA MET A 166 10.74 -21.52 -24.08
C MET A 166 10.18 -20.10 -24.29
N GLY A 167 10.55 -19.45 -25.41
CA GLY A 167 9.96 -18.18 -25.87
C GLY A 167 10.75 -16.90 -25.62
N LEU A 168 12.04 -16.98 -25.25
CA LEU A 168 12.87 -15.82 -24.89
C LEU A 168 13.72 -15.27 -26.04
N VAL A 169 13.96 -13.96 -26.02
CA VAL A 169 15.06 -13.34 -26.79
C VAL A 169 16.34 -13.46 -25.96
N LEU A 170 17.32 -14.21 -26.48
CA LEU A 170 18.61 -14.42 -25.83
C LEU A 170 19.68 -13.50 -26.41
N HIS A 171 20.38 -12.79 -25.53
CA HIS A 171 21.61 -12.09 -25.89
C HIS A 171 22.77 -12.78 -25.14
N GLY A 172 23.69 -13.41 -25.88
CA GLY A 172 24.88 -14.03 -25.31
C GLY A 172 26.11 -13.18 -25.60
N VAL A 173 26.97 -12.99 -24.59
CA VAL A 173 28.26 -12.30 -24.77
C VAL A 173 29.37 -13.29 -24.39
N ASN A 174 30.08 -13.80 -25.39
CA ASN A 174 31.26 -14.63 -25.16
C ASN A 174 32.46 -13.72 -24.88
N SER A 175 33.19 -14.00 -23.80
CA SER A 175 34.41 -13.28 -23.41
C SER A 175 35.57 -13.45 -24.41
N SER A 176 35.50 -14.43 -25.32
CA SER A 176 36.55 -14.70 -26.31
C SER A 176 36.28 -14.15 -27.71
N ASN A 177 35.09 -13.62 -28.01
CA ASN A 177 34.80 -12.89 -29.25
C ASN A 177 33.51 -12.07 -29.10
N LEU A 178 33.64 -10.73 -29.05
CA LEU A 178 32.54 -9.77 -29.05
C LEU A 178 31.85 -9.70 -30.43
N LEU A 179 31.25 -10.80 -30.87
CA LEU A 179 30.35 -10.88 -32.01
C LEU A 179 28.97 -11.32 -31.52
N ILE A 180 28.09 -10.34 -31.29
CA ILE A 180 26.66 -10.60 -31.13
C ILE A 180 26.13 -10.90 -32.52
N ASN A 181 26.02 -12.18 -32.89
CA ASN A 181 25.38 -12.55 -34.15
C ASN A 181 23.96 -13.05 -33.90
N ALA A 182 23.01 -12.31 -34.46
CA ALA A 182 21.60 -12.65 -34.49
C ALA A 182 21.40 -13.91 -35.34
N SER A 183 20.58 -14.84 -34.82
CA SER A 183 20.02 -16.01 -35.52
C SER A 183 20.97 -17.20 -35.75
N PHE A 184 20.83 -18.30 -34.97
CA PHE A 184 21.20 -19.64 -35.46
C PHE A 184 20.22 -20.73 -34.98
N TYR A 185 19.68 -21.43 -35.97
CA TYR A 185 18.91 -22.68 -35.87
C TYR A 185 19.85 -23.91 -35.76
N ASN A 186 19.25 -25.04 -35.38
CA ASN A 186 19.73 -26.36 -34.91
C ASN A 186 20.94 -27.09 -35.54
N ILE A 187 21.69 -27.75 -34.62
CA ILE A 187 22.19 -29.16 -34.54
C ILE A 187 23.19 -29.69 -35.60
N GLY A 188 24.41 -30.05 -35.17
CA GLY A 188 25.23 -31.08 -35.85
C GLY A 188 26.73 -31.17 -35.50
N ARG A 189 27.10 -32.20 -34.70
CA ARG A 189 28.37 -32.99 -34.53
C ARG A 189 29.77 -32.33 -34.35
N ILE A 190 30.48 -32.93 -33.39
CA ILE A 190 31.87 -32.75 -32.91
C ILE A 190 32.94 -33.08 -33.97
N HIS A 191 34.07 -32.37 -33.99
CA HIS A 191 35.42 -32.98 -34.11
C HIS A 191 36.56 -32.10 -33.55
N GLN A 192 37.57 -32.78 -33.00
CA GLN A 192 38.83 -32.30 -32.38
C GLN A 192 39.80 -31.60 -33.35
N SER A 193 40.66 -30.76 -32.75
CA SER A 193 42.11 -30.58 -32.97
C SER A 193 42.61 -29.19 -33.39
N ASP A 194 43.74 -28.84 -32.75
CA ASP A 194 44.82 -27.94 -33.17
C ASP A 194 44.73 -26.40 -32.99
N PHE A 195 45.60 -25.94 -32.06
CA PHE A 195 46.51 -24.78 -32.14
C PHE A 195 46.11 -23.56 -33.01
N GLN A 196 45.92 -22.38 -32.40
CA GLN A 196 46.96 -21.33 -32.19
C GLN A 196 46.36 -19.94 -31.94
N GLU A 197 47.00 -19.22 -31.00
CA GLU A 197 47.21 -17.78 -30.91
C GLU A 197 46.05 -16.80 -31.16
N THR A 198 45.45 -16.31 -30.06
CA THR A 198 44.81 -14.99 -30.01
C THR A 198 44.82 -14.50 -28.55
N PRO A 199 44.97 -13.19 -28.27
CA PRO A 199 45.25 -12.72 -26.91
C PRO A 199 44.06 -13.00 -26.00
N VAL A 200 44.31 -13.76 -24.95
CA VAL A 200 43.37 -13.97 -23.84
C VAL A 200 43.23 -12.65 -23.08
N PHE A 201 42.07 -12.00 -23.13
CA PHE A 201 41.75 -10.98 -22.14
C PHE A 201 41.40 -11.65 -20.81
N THR A 202 42.39 -11.80 -19.94
CA THR A 202 42.14 -12.06 -18.52
C THR A 202 41.68 -10.75 -17.87
N LEU A 203 40.39 -10.62 -17.59
CA LEU A 203 39.79 -9.45 -16.94
C LEU A 203 40.21 -9.37 -15.46
N LYS A 204 41.45 -8.97 -15.20
CA LYS A 204 41.92 -8.56 -13.87
C LYS A 204 41.71 -7.04 -13.73
N LYS A 205 40.71 -6.65 -12.93
CA LYS A 205 40.28 -5.30 -12.47
C LYS A 205 39.08 -4.70 -13.25
N LEU A 206 37.93 -4.54 -12.57
CA LEU A 206 36.69 -3.99 -13.13
C LEU A 206 36.55 -2.47 -13.04
N SER A 207 37.42 -1.76 -12.33
CA SER A 207 37.28 -0.30 -12.18
C SER A 207 37.31 0.49 -13.51
N HIS A 208 37.94 -0.06 -14.56
CA HIS A 208 37.91 0.52 -15.92
C HIS A 208 36.76 0.00 -16.83
N ASN A 209 36.09 -1.09 -16.46
CA ASN A 209 35.19 -1.84 -17.35
C ASN A 209 33.69 -1.63 -17.06
N GLN A 210 33.34 -0.90 -15.99
CA GLN A 210 31.94 -0.56 -15.67
C GLN A 210 31.29 0.30 -16.76
N LYS A 211 32.04 1.27 -17.32
CA LYS A 211 31.56 2.15 -18.39
C LYS A 211 31.35 1.41 -19.71
N GLU A 212 32.20 0.44 -20.03
CA GLU A 212 32.06 -0.38 -21.24
C GLU A 212 30.88 -1.34 -21.15
N PHE A 213 30.62 -1.93 -19.98
CA PHE A 213 29.44 -2.77 -19.77
C PHE A 213 28.12 -1.98 -19.88
N ILE A 214 28.07 -0.80 -19.28
CA ILE A 214 26.91 0.10 -19.41
C ILE A 214 26.73 0.54 -20.86
N SER A 215 27.82 0.90 -21.53
CA SER A 215 27.82 1.23 -22.96
C SER A 215 27.31 0.07 -23.81
N LEU A 216 27.69 -1.19 -23.51
CA LEU A 216 27.20 -2.39 -24.18
C LEU A 216 25.68 -2.54 -24.04
N LEU A 217 25.14 -2.36 -22.82
CA LEU A 217 23.70 -2.43 -22.57
C LEU A 217 22.93 -1.33 -23.33
N GLN A 218 23.47 -0.11 -23.31
CA GLN A 218 22.85 1.07 -23.93
C GLN A 218 22.94 1.08 -25.47
N THR A 219 24.09 0.73 -26.04
CA THR A 219 24.34 0.84 -27.49
C THR A 219 24.11 -0.46 -28.26
N LYS A 220 24.33 -1.63 -27.66
CA LYS A 220 24.27 -2.92 -28.36
C LYS A 220 23.04 -3.75 -28.03
N VAL A 221 22.64 -3.81 -26.76
CA VAL A 221 21.40 -4.52 -26.35
C VAL A 221 20.17 -3.61 -26.56
N GLN A 222 20.35 -2.28 -26.52
CA GLN A 222 19.29 -1.26 -26.65
C GLN A 222 18.12 -1.50 -25.67
N LYS A 223 18.43 -1.96 -24.46
CA LYS A 223 17.44 -2.22 -23.40
C LYS A 223 17.87 -1.52 -22.12
N SER A 224 16.96 -0.70 -21.58
CA SER A 224 17.04 -0.18 -20.22
C SER A 224 16.44 -1.12 -19.18
N PHE A 225 15.83 -2.24 -19.61
CA PHE A 225 15.16 -3.21 -18.76
C PHE A 225 15.53 -4.64 -19.15
N ILE A 226 15.96 -5.45 -18.18
CA ILE A 226 16.38 -6.84 -18.36
C ILE A 226 15.60 -7.72 -17.38
N ASP A 227 14.83 -8.69 -17.90
CA ASP A 227 14.03 -9.60 -17.06
C ASP A 227 14.92 -10.51 -16.24
N ASN A 228 15.94 -11.09 -16.88
CA ASN A 228 16.79 -12.09 -16.26
C ASN A 228 18.24 -11.91 -16.73
N LEU A 229 19.12 -11.60 -15.77
CA LEU A 229 20.56 -11.48 -15.98
C LEU A 229 21.26 -12.68 -15.35
N TRP A 230 21.91 -13.50 -16.16
CA TRP A 230 22.71 -14.63 -15.71
C TRP A 230 24.20 -14.30 -15.83
N ILE A 231 24.94 -14.45 -14.74
CA ILE A 231 26.34 -14.03 -14.66
C ILE A 231 27.20 -15.17 -14.16
N ASN A 232 28.23 -15.52 -14.94
CA ASN A 232 29.32 -16.33 -14.43
C ASN A 232 30.27 -15.45 -13.59
N ALA A 233 30.13 -15.53 -12.27
CA ALA A 233 30.93 -14.75 -11.31
C ALA A 233 32.42 -15.12 -11.37
N GLY A 234 32.76 -16.32 -11.85
CA GLY A 234 34.15 -16.71 -12.10
C GLY A 234 34.84 -15.87 -13.19
N THR A 235 34.08 -15.28 -14.12
CA THR A 235 34.60 -14.48 -15.24
C THR A 235 34.50 -12.97 -15.00
N PHE A 236 33.46 -12.53 -14.29
CA PHE A 236 33.17 -11.11 -14.10
C PHE A 236 33.75 -10.49 -12.82
N GLY A 237 34.36 -11.28 -11.94
CA GLY A 237 34.90 -10.80 -10.67
C GLY A 237 33.82 -10.28 -9.70
N HIS A 238 34.10 -10.34 -8.40
CA HIS A 238 33.13 -9.98 -7.36
C HIS A 238 32.86 -8.48 -7.28
N GLU A 239 33.74 -7.65 -7.88
CA GLU A 239 33.55 -6.20 -8.07
C GLU A 239 32.28 -5.85 -8.89
N PHE A 240 31.70 -6.80 -9.65
CA PHE A 240 30.42 -6.59 -10.34
C PHE A 240 29.27 -6.34 -9.35
N LEU A 241 29.32 -6.93 -8.15
CA LEU A 241 28.32 -6.75 -7.12
C LEU A 241 28.18 -5.27 -6.76
N SER A 242 29.29 -4.53 -6.72
CA SER A 242 29.34 -3.07 -6.46
C SER A 242 28.51 -2.25 -7.47
N MET A 243 28.34 -2.72 -8.71
CA MET A 243 27.57 -2.03 -9.75
C MET A 243 26.06 -2.04 -9.50
N MET A 244 25.58 -3.05 -8.77
CA MET A 244 24.16 -3.27 -8.51
C MET A 244 23.66 -2.54 -7.26
N HIS A 245 24.54 -1.97 -6.43
CA HIS A 245 24.09 -1.20 -5.27
C HIS A 245 23.35 0.06 -5.69
N ARG A 246 22.46 0.53 -4.80
CA ARG A 246 21.74 1.80 -4.99
C ARG A 246 22.71 2.98 -5.04
N GLY A 247 22.54 3.86 -6.02
CA GLY A 247 23.49 4.94 -6.36
C GLY A 247 24.75 4.45 -7.08
N GLY A 248 24.83 3.15 -7.37
CA GLY A 248 25.89 2.54 -8.16
C GLY A 248 25.71 2.80 -9.67
N PRO A 249 26.70 2.40 -10.48
CA PRO A 249 26.72 2.61 -11.92
C PRO A 249 25.45 2.23 -12.69
N LEU A 250 24.78 1.11 -12.37
CA LEU A 250 23.54 0.71 -13.08
C LEU A 250 22.33 1.60 -12.74
N ASP A 251 22.21 2.00 -11.47
CA ASP A 251 21.14 2.86 -10.97
C ASP A 251 21.28 4.28 -11.54
N ASN A 252 22.51 4.81 -11.63
CA ASN A 252 22.79 6.13 -12.19
C ASN A 252 22.42 6.25 -13.68
N GLU A 253 22.42 5.12 -14.40
CA GLU A 253 22.16 5.04 -15.84
C GLU A 253 20.73 4.53 -16.14
N ASN A 254 19.87 4.42 -15.12
CA ASN A 254 18.49 3.93 -15.20
C ASN A 254 18.34 2.56 -15.87
N ILE A 255 19.27 1.64 -15.60
CA ILE A 255 19.18 0.25 -16.07
C ILE A 255 18.48 -0.58 -14.99
N GLU A 256 17.29 -1.10 -15.28
CA GLU A 256 16.47 -1.88 -14.35
C GLU A 256 16.63 -3.39 -14.60
N LEU A 257 16.94 -4.13 -13.53
CA LEU A 257 17.08 -5.59 -13.54
C LEU A 257 15.94 -6.20 -12.72
N CYS A 258 15.13 -7.07 -13.32
CA CYS A 258 14.05 -7.75 -12.60
C CYS A 258 14.56 -8.96 -11.80
N GLN A 259 15.55 -9.68 -12.34
CA GLN A 259 16.16 -10.84 -11.71
C GLN A 259 17.64 -10.95 -12.07
N VAL A 260 18.47 -11.33 -11.10
CA VAL A 260 19.90 -11.63 -11.30
C VAL A 260 20.21 -13.02 -10.75
N ASN A 261 20.93 -13.83 -11.53
CA ASN A 261 21.41 -15.16 -11.15
C ASN A 261 22.94 -15.19 -11.22
N PHE A 262 23.57 -15.76 -10.19
CA PHE A 262 25.03 -15.86 -10.10
C PHE A 262 25.46 -17.32 -10.18
N GLU A 263 26.40 -17.59 -11.09
CA GLU A 263 27.10 -18.86 -11.16
C GLU A 263 28.49 -18.69 -10.53
N MET A 264 28.74 -19.38 -9.41
CA MET A 264 30.01 -19.34 -8.68
C MET A 264 30.67 -20.71 -8.73
N TYR A 265 31.93 -20.76 -9.17
CA TYR A 265 32.71 -21.99 -9.24
C TYR A 265 33.76 -22.03 -8.13
N ASN A 266 33.64 -22.99 -7.20
CA ASN A 266 34.58 -23.29 -6.12
C ASN A 266 35.15 -22.04 -5.40
N PRO A 267 34.29 -21.17 -4.80
CA PRO A 267 34.74 -19.92 -4.21
C PRO A 267 35.64 -20.14 -2.99
N ASN A 268 36.67 -19.32 -2.84
CA ASN A 268 37.51 -19.29 -1.63
C ASN A 268 36.83 -18.50 -0.49
N GLU A 269 37.39 -18.53 0.72
CA GLU A 269 36.80 -17.90 1.92
C GLU A 269 36.47 -16.42 1.72
N ASP A 270 37.41 -15.62 1.19
CA ASP A 270 37.20 -14.19 0.94
C ASP A 270 36.02 -13.94 -0.03
N GLN A 271 35.86 -14.81 -1.03
CA GLN A 271 34.80 -14.72 -2.03
C GLN A 271 33.43 -15.14 -1.47
N MET A 272 33.41 -16.11 -0.55
CA MET A 272 32.20 -16.48 0.17
C MET A 272 31.75 -15.37 1.12
N ASP A 273 32.70 -14.72 1.80
CA ASP A 273 32.45 -13.58 2.68
C ASP A 273 31.94 -12.36 1.92
N GLU A 274 32.49 -12.06 0.74
CA GLU A 274 32.02 -10.95 -0.10
C GLU A 274 30.59 -11.17 -0.62
N PHE A 275 30.27 -12.40 -1.06
CA PHE A 275 28.92 -12.76 -1.47
C PHE A 275 27.94 -12.74 -0.29
N ALA A 276 28.34 -13.26 0.87
CA ALA A 276 27.54 -13.18 2.09
C ALA A 276 27.28 -11.72 2.49
N ASN A 277 28.30 -10.87 2.44
CA ASN A 277 28.18 -9.44 2.71
C ASN A 277 27.25 -8.74 1.71
N PHE A 278 27.29 -9.08 0.43
CA PHE A 278 26.33 -8.55 -0.56
C PHE A 278 24.88 -8.96 -0.26
N VAL A 279 24.65 -10.24 0.07
CA VAL A 279 23.32 -10.74 0.48
C VAL A 279 22.84 -10.04 1.75
N MET A 280 23.75 -9.72 2.68
CA MET A 280 23.45 -8.96 3.89
C MET A 280 23.15 -7.48 3.56
N LEU A 281 24.04 -6.78 2.85
CA LEU A 281 23.92 -5.36 2.48
C LEU A 281 22.66 -5.05 1.64
N SER A 282 22.31 -5.92 0.70
CA SER A 282 21.09 -5.78 -0.13
C SER A 282 19.79 -5.83 0.69
N LYS A 283 19.82 -6.37 1.92
CA LYS A 283 18.69 -6.36 2.86
C LYS A 283 18.83 -5.34 4.00
N THR A 284 20.03 -5.04 4.48
CA THR A 284 20.25 -4.04 5.54
C THR A 284 19.95 -2.61 5.06
N LEU A 285 20.26 -2.29 3.79
CA LEU A 285 19.85 -1.01 3.18
C LEU A 285 18.35 -0.91 2.88
N GLY A 286 17.66 -2.06 2.75
CA GLY A 286 16.20 -2.13 2.67
C GLY A 286 15.50 -1.75 3.99
N ALA A 287 16.21 -1.79 5.11
CA ALA A 287 15.68 -1.46 6.43
C ALA A 287 15.94 -0.01 6.87
N VAL A 288 16.94 0.70 6.31
CA VAL A 288 17.36 2.02 6.85
C VAL A 288 17.14 3.22 5.91
N VAL A 289 16.97 3.07 4.58
CA VAL A 289 16.65 4.24 3.72
C VAL A 289 15.67 3.87 2.60
N GLY A 290 14.49 4.51 2.58
CA GLY A 290 13.38 4.23 1.67
C GLY A 290 13.75 4.19 0.17
N ARG A 291 13.66 2.99 -0.42
CA ARG A 291 13.17 2.56 -1.75
C ARG A 291 13.70 1.14 -1.95
N ARG A 292 12.81 0.21 -2.34
CA ARG A 292 13.00 -1.25 -2.32
C ARG A 292 14.09 -1.71 -3.31
N PHE A 293 15.07 -2.45 -2.81
CA PHE A 293 15.70 -3.55 -3.54
C PHE A 293 14.68 -4.71 -3.58
N VAL A 294 14.21 -5.13 -4.75
CA VAL A 294 13.31 -6.28 -4.89
C VAL A 294 14.17 -7.53 -5.05
N GLY A 295 14.78 -7.98 -3.95
CA GLY A 295 15.25 -9.36 -3.84
C GLY A 295 14.06 -10.28 -3.57
N ALA A 296 13.66 -11.06 -4.57
CA ALA A 296 12.47 -11.90 -4.57
C ALA A 296 12.41 -12.88 -3.38
N THR A 297 11.34 -12.82 -2.59
CA THR A 297 10.68 -14.01 -2.01
C THR A 297 9.17 -13.75 -1.84
N SER A 298 8.38 -14.65 -2.42
CA SER A 298 6.92 -14.87 -2.31
C SER A 298 5.93 -13.80 -2.83
N GLU A 299 5.22 -14.20 -3.90
CA GLU A 299 3.83 -13.84 -4.24
C GLU A 299 3.47 -12.37 -4.50
N ALA A 300 4.19 -11.73 -5.41
CA ALA A 300 3.59 -10.66 -6.22
C ALA A 300 3.77 -11.04 -7.69
N ALA A 301 2.69 -11.49 -8.33
CA ALA A 301 2.61 -11.64 -9.77
C ALA A 301 3.09 -10.34 -10.42
N CYS A 302 4.26 -10.39 -11.07
CA CYS A 302 4.78 -9.29 -11.85
C CYS A 302 3.91 -9.20 -13.12
N SER A 303 2.92 -8.31 -13.11
CA SER A 303 2.02 -8.09 -14.24
C SER A 303 2.75 -7.32 -15.34
N CYS A 304 3.40 -8.05 -16.24
CA CYS A 304 4.02 -7.55 -17.45
C CYS A 304 2.96 -7.26 -18.53
N GLN A 305 2.41 -6.04 -18.50
CA GLN A 305 1.88 -5.27 -19.64
C GLN A 305 1.64 -3.82 -19.17
N ARG A 306 2.71 -3.04 -18.93
CA ARG A 306 2.56 -1.59 -18.65
C ARG A 306 2.79 -0.80 -19.92
N ARG A 307 1.72 -0.21 -20.46
CA ARG A 307 1.86 1.13 -21.04
C ARG A 307 2.32 2.03 -19.89
N GLU A 308 3.52 2.61 -20.03
CA GLU A 308 4.21 3.31 -18.96
C GLU A 308 3.28 4.35 -18.30
N MET A 309 3.06 4.19 -16.99
CA MET A 309 2.63 5.33 -16.17
C MET A 309 3.74 6.36 -16.25
N SER A 310 3.38 7.60 -16.58
CA SER A 310 4.37 8.66 -16.71
C SER A 310 4.67 9.22 -15.32
N HIS A 311 5.95 9.39 -15.00
CA HIS A 311 6.32 10.21 -13.86
C HIS A 311 5.82 11.63 -14.08
N ALA A 312 5.55 12.34 -12.99
CA ALA A 312 5.18 13.75 -13.02
C ALA A 312 6.13 14.56 -13.93
N PRO A 313 5.59 15.44 -14.81
CA PRO A 313 6.40 16.23 -15.72
C PRO A 313 7.33 17.15 -14.92
N LYS A 314 8.63 17.14 -15.22
CA LYS A 314 9.62 18.02 -14.58
C LYS A 314 9.44 19.46 -15.04
N ALA A 315 9.74 20.41 -14.16
CA ALA A 315 9.74 21.83 -14.47
C ALA A 315 10.57 22.12 -15.74
N GLY A 316 10.05 22.99 -16.62
CA GLY A 316 10.65 23.31 -17.92
C GLY A 316 10.17 22.45 -19.10
N SER A 317 9.37 21.41 -18.85
CA SER A 317 8.65 20.69 -19.91
C SER A 317 7.51 21.52 -20.50
N ALA A 318 7.12 21.23 -21.74
CA ALA A 318 6.01 21.89 -22.42
C ALA A 318 4.72 21.83 -21.57
N PRO A 319 3.92 22.91 -21.52
CA PRO A 319 2.71 22.97 -20.71
C PRO A 319 1.71 21.89 -21.16
N LEU A 320 1.32 21.02 -20.23
CA LEU A 320 0.31 19.99 -20.47
C LEU A 320 -1.08 20.57 -20.28
N ALA A 321 -1.98 20.26 -21.22
CA ALA A 321 -3.36 20.72 -21.20
C ALA A 321 -4.35 19.55 -21.37
N PHE A 322 -5.37 19.51 -20.50
CA PHE A 322 -6.39 18.46 -20.48
C PHE A 322 -7.80 19.06 -20.34
N ASP A 323 -8.82 18.41 -20.86
CA ASP A 323 -10.20 18.84 -20.62
C ASP A 323 -10.57 18.59 -19.16
N VAL A 324 -10.25 17.41 -18.62
CA VAL A 324 -10.54 17.04 -17.23
C VAL A 324 -9.32 16.44 -16.56
N VAL A 325 -9.01 16.90 -15.34
CA VAL A 325 -8.02 16.26 -14.48
C VAL A 325 -8.70 15.63 -13.26
N VAL A 326 -8.46 14.35 -13.04
CA VAL A 326 -8.90 13.62 -11.85
C VAL A 326 -7.75 13.56 -10.83
N VAL A 327 -7.97 14.10 -9.64
CA VAL A 327 -6.97 14.12 -8.55
C VAL A 327 -7.22 12.94 -7.61
N GLY A 328 -6.24 12.04 -7.51
CA GLY A 328 -6.26 10.85 -6.66
C GLY A 328 -6.29 9.55 -7.47
N GLY A 329 -5.22 8.76 -7.36
CA GLY A 329 -5.03 7.43 -7.98
C GLY A 329 -5.49 6.26 -7.10
N GLY A 330 -6.51 6.50 -6.26
CA GLY A 330 -7.25 5.46 -5.55
C GLY A 330 -8.37 4.87 -6.40
N ILE A 331 -9.05 3.83 -5.88
CA ILE A 331 -10.07 3.08 -6.63
C ILE A 331 -11.19 3.97 -7.18
N VAL A 332 -11.65 4.96 -6.40
CA VAL A 332 -12.70 5.90 -6.82
C VAL A 332 -12.21 6.80 -7.95
N GLY A 333 -11.00 7.35 -7.85
CA GLY A 333 -10.44 8.22 -8.88
C GLY A 333 -10.14 7.48 -10.18
N CYS A 334 -9.51 6.30 -10.10
CA CYS A 334 -9.24 5.47 -11.28
C CYS A 334 -10.54 4.96 -11.94
N ALA A 335 -11.53 4.53 -11.14
CA ALA A 335 -12.83 4.13 -11.69
C ALA A 335 -13.56 5.31 -12.35
N THR A 336 -13.50 6.51 -11.75
CA THR A 336 -14.09 7.74 -12.32
C THR A 336 -13.43 8.10 -13.65
N ALA A 337 -12.10 8.13 -13.71
CA ALA A 337 -11.37 8.45 -14.94
C ALA A 337 -11.68 7.43 -16.06
N ARG A 338 -11.74 6.14 -15.73
CA ARG A 338 -12.15 5.07 -16.65
C ARG A 338 -13.59 5.27 -17.15
N GLN A 339 -14.53 5.54 -16.24
CA GLN A 339 -15.93 5.72 -16.61
C GLN A 339 -16.13 6.96 -17.48
N LEU A 340 -15.45 8.06 -17.15
CA LEU A 340 -15.49 9.29 -17.93
C LEU A 340 -14.90 9.09 -19.33
N SER A 341 -13.78 8.37 -19.47
CA SER A 341 -13.19 8.10 -20.80
C SER A 341 -14.07 7.20 -21.68
N ILE A 342 -14.86 6.31 -21.08
CA ILE A 342 -15.85 5.50 -21.81
C ILE A 342 -17.04 6.37 -22.23
N ALA A 343 -17.58 7.17 -21.32
CA ALA A 343 -18.76 7.99 -21.57
C ALA A 343 -18.49 9.18 -22.50
N LYS A 344 -17.28 9.72 -22.47
CA LYS A 344 -16.86 10.95 -23.17
C LYS A 344 -15.50 10.74 -23.87
N PRO A 345 -15.45 9.89 -24.92
CA PRO A 345 -14.19 9.47 -25.55
C PRO A 345 -13.41 10.60 -26.25
N HIS A 346 -14.05 11.74 -26.50
CA HIS A 346 -13.43 12.92 -27.11
C HIS A 346 -12.65 13.79 -26.11
N LEU A 347 -12.86 13.60 -24.80
CA LEU A 347 -12.18 14.40 -23.77
C LEU A 347 -10.75 13.91 -23.54
N LYS A 348 -9.80 14.85 -23.48
CA LYS A 348 -8.45 14.60 -22.99
C LYS A 348 -8.45 14.59 -21.47
N ILE A 349 -8.31 13.41 -20.88
CA ILE A 349 -8.41 13.21 -19.43
C ILE A 349 -7.05 12.81 -18.86
N ALA A 350 -6.70 13.38 -17.70
CA ALA A 350 -5.54 12.96 -16.91
C ALA A 350 -5.94 12.54 -15.48
N VAL A 351 -5.17 11.63 -14.89
CA VAL A 351 -5.19 11.31 -13.46
C VAL A 351 -3.87 11.77 -12.85
N VAL A 352 -3.91 12.45 -11.71
CA VAL A 352 -2.71 12.79 -10.93
C VAL A 352 -2.76 12.10 -9.57
N GLU A 353 -1.68 11.43 -9.19
CA GLU A 353 -1.50 10.70 -7.93
C GLU A 353 -0.24 11.21 -7.24
N LYS A 354 -0.32 11.50 -5.93
CA LYS A 354 0.80 12.06 -5.17
C LYS A 354 1.91 11.05 -4.91
N GLU A 355 1.56 9.78 -4.83
CA GLU A 355 2.48 8.68 -4.56
C GLU A 355 3.12 8.15 -5.85
N GLU A 356 4.23 7.41 -5.71
CA GLU A 356 4.96 6.79 -6.84
C GLU A 356 4.25 5.55 -7.42
N LYS A 357 3.04 5.24 -6.93
CA LYS A 357 2.23 4.11 -7.39
C LYS A 357 0.74 4.37 -7.13
N LEU A 358 -0.11 3.67 -7.87
CA LEU A 358 -1.57 3.69 -7.66
C LEU A 358 -2.00 2.77 -6.51
N ALA A 359 -3.12 3.12 -5.89
CA ALA A 359 -3.70 2.43 -4.72
C ALA A 359 -2.76 2.15 -3.53
N PRO A 360 -1.84 3.04 -3.13
CA PRO A 360 -0.94 2.81 -1.99
C PRO A 360 -1.62 2.98 -0.63
N HIS A 361 -2.80 3.62 -0.60
CA HIS A 361 -3.52 3.97 0.63
C HIS A 361 -4.76 3.09 0.82
N GLN A 362 -5.92 3.67 1.15
CA GLN A 362 -7.17 2.96 1.48
C GLN A 362 -7.53 1.83 0.50
N SER A 363 -7.31 2.03 -0.80
CA SER A 363 -7.61 1.04 -1.84
C SER A 363 -6.68 -0.18 -1.84
N GLY A 364 -5.45 -0.05 -1.35
CA GLY A 364 -4.54 -1.17 -1.12
C GLY A 364 -4.57 -1.70 0.33
N HIS A 365 -5.02 -0.88 1.28
CA HIS A 365 -5.06 -1.16 2.70
C HIS A 365 -6.51 -1.36 3.20
N ASN A 366 -7.17 -2.39 2.69
CA ASN A 366 -8.51 -2.80 3.08
C ASN A 366 -8.61 -4.31 3.21
N SER A 367 -9.78 -4.80 3.66
CA SER A 367 -10.07 -6.21 3.92
C SER A 367 -10.18 -7.09 2.67
N GLY A 368 -10.23 -6.51 1.46
CA GLY A 368 -10.40 -7.26 0.22
C GLY A 368 -11.85 -7.69 -0.05
N VAL A 369 -12.79 -7.42 0.86
CA VAL A 369 -14.15 -7.94 0.81
C VAL A 369 -14.98 -7.30 -0.31
N ILE A 370 -15.78 -8.12 -0.98
CA ILE A 370 -16.84 -7.76 -1.92
C ILE A 370 -18.16 -7.86 -1.15
N HIS A 371 -18.72 -6.72 -0.75
CA HIS A 371 -19.87 -6.66 0.16
C HIS A 371 -21.22 -6.87 -0.55
N ALA A 372 -22.11 -7.65 0.07
CA ALA A 372 -23.45 -7.94 -0.47
C ALA A 372 -24.53 -6.87 -0.19
N GLY A 373 -24.27 -5.85 0.64
CA GLY A 373 -25.27 -4.79 0.93
C GLY A 373 -26.06 -4.95 2.23
N ILE A 374 -25.74 -5.91 3.09
CA ILE A 374 -26.59 -6.35 4.22
C ILE A 374 -26.80 -5.25 5.29
N TYR A 375 -25.75 -4.54 5.66
CA TYR A 375 -25.76 -3.68 6.86
C TYR A 375 -26.43 -2.32 6.66
N TYR A 376 -26.60 -1.88 5.41
CA TYR A 376 -26.92 -0.48 5.10
C TYR A 376 -28.41 -0.19 5.24
N THR A 377 -28.73 1.04 5.64
CA THR A 377 -30.12 1.50 5.76
C THR A 377 -30.85 1.33 4.43
N PRO A 378 -32.02 0.65 4.41
CA PRO A 378 -32.81 0.48 3.19
C PRO A 378 -33.13 1.79 2.49
N GLY A 379 -33.06 1.79 1.16
CA GLY A 379 -33.30 2.97 0.33
C GLY A 379 -32.11 3.95 0.22
N SER A 380 -31.10 3.86 1.10
CA SER A 380 -29.90 4.72 1.03
C SER A 380 -29.08 4.46 -0.23
N LEU A 381 -28.31 5.48 -0.67
CA LEU A 381 -27.38 5.31 -1.79
C LEU A 381 -26.34 4.23 -1.50
N LYS A 382 -25.82 4.13 -0.27
CA LYS A 382 -24.94 3.04 0.16
C LYS A 382 -25.52 1.65 -0.14
N ALA A 383 -26.78 1.43 0.23
CA ALA A 383 -27.44 0.14 0.01
C ALA A 383 -27.57 -0.15 -1.49
N LYS A 384 -28.13 0.79 -2.25
CA LYS A 384 -28.37 0.67 -3.70
C LYS A 384 -27.07 0.43 -4.47
N LEU A 385 -26.07 1.29 -4.27
CA LEU A 385 -24.79 1.22 -4.98
C LEU A 385 -23.96 0.01 -4.57
N CYS A 386 -24.11 -0.51 -3.35
CA CYS A 386 -23.40 -1.73 -2.95
C CYS A 386 -23.93 -2.96 -3.68
N VAL A 387 -25.25 -3.11 -3.75
CA VAL A 387 -25.90 -4.26 -4.39
C VAL A 387 -25.64 -4.22 -5.90
N GLU A 388 -25.83 -3.05 -6.53
CA GLU A 388 -25.47 -2.85 -7.94
C GLU A 388 -23.97 -3.02 -8.18
N GLY A 389 -23.14 -2.46 -7.31
CA GLY A 389 -21.69 -2.48 -7.41
C GLY A 389 -21.10 -3.88 -7.35
N MET A 390 -21.64 -4.76 -6.51
CA MET A 390 -21.23 -6.16 -6.45
C MET A 390 -21.41 -6.87 -7.80
N GLU A 391 -22.56 -6.68 -8.44
CA GLU A 391 -22.86 -7.29 -9.75
C GLU A 391 -21.93 -6.73 -10.84
N LEU A 392 -21.74 -5.40 -10.87
CA LEU A 392 -20.81 -4.74 -11.80
C LEU A 392 -19.38 -5.22 -11.59
N ALA A 393 -18.95 -5.38 -10.33
CA ALA A 393 -17.61 -5.83 -9.98
C ALA A 393 -17.37 -7.26 -10.45
N TYR A 394 -18.26 -8.21 -10.16
CA TYR A 394 -18.10 -9.60 -10.63
C TYR A 394 -18.05 -9.68 -12.16
N LYS A 395 -18.96 -8.99 -12.86
CA LYS A 395 -18.94 -8.91 -14.33
C LYS A 395 -17.61 -8.36 -14.85
N TYR A 396 -17.09 -7.30 -14.23
CA TYR A 396 -15.80 -6.73 -14.61
C TYR A 396 -14.64 -7.68 -14.35
N PHE A 397 -14.66 -8.40 -13.23
CA PHE A 397 -13.62 -9.38 -12.90
C PHE A 397 -13.61 -10.54 -13.90
N ASP A 398 -14.76 -11.07 -14.28
CA ASP A 398 -14.87 -12.11 -15.30
C ASP A 398 -14.33 -11.62 -16.65
N GLN A 399 -14.73 -10.42 -17.07
CA GLN A 399 -14.29 -9.81 -18.33
C GLN A 399 -12.78 -9.56 -18.38
N ARG A 400 -12.19 -9.04 -17.30
CA ARG A 400 -10.75 -8.72 -17.22
C ARG A 400 -9.90 -9.86 -16.68
N LYS A 401 -10.51 -11.01 -16.38
CA LYS A 401 -9.87 -12.19 -15.78
C LYS A 401 -9.13 -11.85 -14.48
N ILE A 402 -9.74 -11.00 -13.65
CA ILE A 402 -9.20 -10.65 -12.34
C ILE A 402 -9.51 -11.79 -11.37
N PRO A 403 -8.52 -12.38 -10.67
CA PRO A 403 -8.78 -13.43 -9.70
C PRO A 403 -9.62 -12.91 -8.52
N TYR A 404 -10.72 -13.60 -8.22
CA TYR A 404 -11.54 -13.39 -7.03
C TYR A 404 -12.04 -14.72 -6.47
N LYS A 405 -12.55 -14.72 -5.24
CA LYS A 405 -13.21 -15.89 -4.65
C LYS A 405 -14.54 -15.48 -4.01
N LYS A 406 -15.61 -16.24 -4.26
CA LYS A 406 -16.88 -16.14 -3.51
C LYS A 406 -16.80 -17.02 -2.27
N THR A 407 -16.13 -16.53 -1.24
CA THR A 407 -15.91 -17.27 0.01
C THR A 407 -17.15 -17.31 0.90
N GLY A 408 -18.16 -16.50 0.60
CA GLY A 408 -19.33 -16.31 1.43
C GLY A 408 -19.04 -15.57 2.74
N LYS A 409 -20.09 -15.35 3.52
CA LYS A 409 -20.04 -14.69 4.82
C LYS A 409 -21.12 -15.18 5.75
N LEU A 410 -20.72 -15.51 6.98
CA LEU A 410 -21.56 -15.78 8.12
C LEU A 410 -21.61 -14.54 9.02
N ILE A 411 -22.82 -14.06 9.32
CA ILE A 411 -23.04 -13.09 10.40
C ILE A 411 -23.66 -13.86 11.56
N VAL A 412 -22.88 -14.11 12.60
CA VAL A 412 -23.18 -15.14 13.60
C VAL A 412 -23.66 -14.49 14.90
N ALA A 413 -24.81 -14.94 15.40
CA ALA A 413 -25.25 -14.69 16.76
C ALA A 413 -24.74 -15.81 17.68
N VAL A 414 -23.98 -15.44 18.70
CA VAL A 414 -23.42 -16.36 19.69
C VAL A 414 -24.13 -16.28 21.05
N GLU A 415 -24.91 -15.22 21.28
CA GLU A 415 -25.73 -15.02 22.50
C GLU A 415 -27.20 -14.81 22.16
N GLN A 416 -28.09 -15.05 23.12
CA GLN A 416 -29.55 -14.96 22.92
C GLN A 416 -29.99 -13.52 22.59
N GLU A 417 -29.36 -12.51 23.18
CA GLU A 417 -29.69 -11.09 22.98
C GLU A 417 -29.26 -10.57 21.59
N GLU A 418 -28.52 -11.36 20.83
CA GLU A 418 -28.13 -11.05 19.44
C GLU A 418 -29.19 -11.52 18.43
N LEU A 419 -30.05 -12.47 18.78
CA LEU A 419 -31.04 -13.06 17.87
C LEU A 419 -32.03 -12.04 17.28
N PRO A 420 -32.69 -11.16 18.07
CA PRO A 420 -33.61 -10.17 17.49
C PRO A 420 -32.92 -9.18 16.54
N ARG A 421 -31.65 -8.87 16.80
CA ARG A 421 -30.84 -7.99 15.93
C ARG A 421 -30.44 -8.71 14.64
N LEU A 422 -30.16 -10.01 14.71
CA LEU A 422 -29.90 -10.84 13.54
C LEU A 422 -31.14 -10.94 12.64
N ASP A 423 -32.33 -11.12 13.23
CA ASP A 423 -33.61 -11.15 12.49
C ASP A 423 -33.88 -9.82 11.77
N ASN A 424 -33.73 -8.68 12.47
CA ASN A 424 -33.83 -7.36 11.86
C ASN A 424 -32.82 -7.14 10.72
N LEU A 425 -31.61 -7.70 10.86
CA LEU A 425 -30.58 -7.60 9.83
C LEU A 425 -30.92 -8.45 8.59
N PHE A 426 -31.56 -9.60 8.78
CA PHE A 426 -32.06 -10.43 7.68
C PHE A 426 -33.19 -9.71 6.91
N ASP A 427 -34.12 -9.08 7.61
CA ASP A 427 -35.17 -8.28 6.97
C ASP A 427 -34.60 -7.09 6.20
N ARG A 428 -33.63 -6.39 6.77
CA ARG A 428 -32.89 -5.32 6.08
C ARG A 428 -32.21 -5.82 4.81
N ALA A 429 -31.53 -6.97 4.87
CA ALA A 429 -30.83 -7.53 3.73
C ALA A 429 -31.82 -7.92 2.60
N LYS A 430 -33.01 -8.44 2.94
CA LYS A 430 -34.10 -8.69 1.98
C LYS A 430 -34.58 -7.38 1.33
N GLN A 431 -34.83 -6.34 2.13
CA GLN A 431 -35.26 -5.02 1.62
C GLN A 431 -34.22 -4.37 0.70
N ASN A 432 -32.93 -4.61 0.96
CA ASN A 432 -31.85 -4.14 0.11
C ASN A 432 -31.72 -4.93 -1.20
N GLY A 433 -32.39 -6.08 -1.34
CA GLY A 433 -32.29 -6.95 -2.51
C GLY A 433 -31.02 -7.81 -2.52
N CYS A 434 -30.45 -8.12 -1.35
CA CYS A 434 -29.35 -9.08 -1.24
C CYS A 434 -29.82 -10.47 -1.70
N ARG A 435 -29.17 -11.04 -2.72
CA ARG A 435 -29.55 -12.34 -3.31
C ARG A 435 -29.11 -13.51 -2.45
N ASP A 436 -29.93 -14.57 -2.46
CA ASP A 436 -29.66 -15.89 -1.89
C ASP A 436 -29.17 -15.85 -0.43
N ILE A 437 -29.62 -14.85 0.33
CA ILE A 437 -29.35 -14.78 1.76
C ILE A 437 -30.24 -15.77 2.50
N GLU A 438 -29.66 -16.46 3.48
CA GLU A 438 -30.38 -17.48 4.23
C GLU A 438 -30.18 -17.28 5.72
N MET A 439 -31.24 -17.52 6.48
CA MET A 439 -31.12 -17.67 7.92
C MET A 439 -30.84 -19.14 8.23
N ILE A 440 -29.74 -19.41 8.94
CA ILE A 440 -29.29 -20.77 9.21
C ILE A 440 -29.09 -21.00 10.72
N ASP A 441 -29.19 -22.26 11.15
CA ASP A 441 -29.02 -22.68 12.53
C ASP A 441 -27.58 -23.09 12.86
N GLY A 442 -27.31 -23.41 14.13
CA GLY A 442 -26.00 -23.87 14.58
C GLY A 442 -25.48 -25.15 13.91
N ALA A 443 -26.36 -26.03 13.41
CA ALA A 443 -25.93 -27.24 12.70
C ALA A 443 -25.38 -26.88 11.32
N LYS A 444 -26.10 -26.03 10.58
CA LYS A 444 -25.67 -25.55 9.26
C LYS A 444 -24.46 -24.62 9.33
N ILE A 445 -24.30 -23.84 10.40
CA ILE A 445 -23.06 -23.08 10.67
C ILE A 445 -21.85 -24.01 10.68
N ARG A 446 -21.91 -25.11 11.45
CA ARG A 446 -20.80 -26.09 11.54
C ARG A 446 -20.55 -26.84 10.24
N GLU A 447 -21.57 -27.03 9.41
CA GLU A 447 -21.39 -27.62 8.08
C GLU A 447 -20.55 -26.70 7.17
N ILE A 448 -20.84 -25.40 7.17
CA ILE A 448 -20.14 -24.39 6.35
C ILE A 448 -18.74 -24.09 6.93
N GLU A 449 -18.68 -23.86 8.24
CA GLU A 449 -17.49 -23.45 8.97
C GLU A 449 -17.33 -24.34 10.23
N PRO A 450 -16.67 -25.51 10.13
CA PRO A 450 -16.64 -26.54 11.19
C PRO A 450 -16.12 -26.08 12.55
N HIS A 451 -15.25 -25.09 12.54
CA HIS A 451 -14.62 -24.52 13.72
C HIS A 451 -15.42 -23.37 14.33
N CYS A 452 -16.49 -22.92 13.65
CA CYS A 452 -17.33 -21.82 14.09
C CYS A 452 -18.50 -22.30 14.98
N LYS A 453 -18.66 -21.64 16.12
CA LYS A 453 -19.80 -21.78 17.03
C LYS A 453 -20.76 -20.60 16.88
N GLY A 454 -22.05 -20.90 16.90
CA GLY A 454 -23.13 -19.90 16.90
C GLY A 454 -24.49 -20.55 17.19
N LEU A 455 -25.43 -19.74 17.66
CA LEU A 455 -26.83 -20.13 17.86
C LEU A 455 -27.57 -20.15 16.51
N ARG A 456 -27.47 -19.05 15.78
CA ARG A 456 -28.03 -18.81 14.43
C ARG A 456 -27.12 -17.86 13.66
N ALA A 457 -27.19 -17.88 12.33
CA ALA A 457 -26.45 -16.96 11.50
C ALA A 457 -27.23 -16.54 10.25
N LEU A 458 -26.89 -15.37 9.73
CA LEU A 458 -27.26 -14.94 8.38
C LEU A 458 -26.13 -15.36 7.44
N TRP A 459 -26.42 -16.25 6.51
CA TRP A 459 -25.51 -16.71 5.47
C TRP A 459 -25.66 -15.85 4.20
N SER A 460 -24.54 -15.36 3.67
CA SER A 460 -24.46 -14.60 2.42
C SER A 460 -23.46 -15.28 1.48
N PRO A 461 -23.93 -16.13 0.54
CA PRO A 461 -23.07 -16.94 -0.31
C PRO A 461 -22.28 -16.11 -1.33
N HIS A 462 -22.81 -14.97 -1.76
CA HIS A 462 -22.19 -14.12 -2.78
C HIS A 462 -21.17 -13.12 -2.21
N THR A 463 -21.00 -13.01 -0.89
CA THR A 463 -19.88 -12.22 -0.36
C THR A 463 -18.57 -12.85 -0.82
N GLY A 464 -17.63 -12.03 -1.31
CA GLY A 464 -16.36 -12.54 -1.83
C GLY A 464 -15.15 -11.73 -1.39
N ILE A 465 -14.01 -12.06 -1.98
CA ILE A 465 -12.72 -11.42 -1.74
C ILE A 465 -11.94 -11.21 -3.04
N VAL A 466 -11.20 -10.12 -3.12
CA VAL A 466 -10.38 -9.70 -4.28
C VAL A 466 -9.23 -8.79 -3.84
N ASP A 467 -8.17 -8.67 -4.65
CA ASP A 467 -7.17 -7.62 -4.49
C ASP A 467 -7.68 -6.29 -5.09
N TRP A 468 -8.30 -5.45 -4.25
CA TRP A 468 -8.77 -4.12 -4.68
C TRP A 468 -7.65 -3.18 -5.15
N GLY A 469 -6.40 -3.38 -4.71
CA GLY A 469 -5.25 -2.66 -5.24
C GLY A 469 -4.95 -3.05 -6.68
N GLY A 470 -5.00 -4.35 -6.97
CA GLY A 470 -4.94 -4.91 -8.33
C GLY A 470 -6.08 -4.44 -9.22
N VAL A 471 -7.32 -4.45 -8.72
CA VAL A 471 -8.49 -3.92 -9.45
C VAL A 471 -8.32 -2.45 -9.80
N THR A 472 -7.81 -1.64 -8.87
CA THR A 472 -7.54 -0.21 -9.11
C THR A 472 -6.55 0.00 -10.25
N ARG A 473 -5.47 -0.79 -10.27
CA ARG A 473 -4.48 -0.77 -11.38
C ARG A 473 -5.12 -1.20 -12.70
N ALA A 474 -5.96 -2.22 -12.70
CA ALA A 474 -6.70 -2.64 -13.89
C ALA A 474 -7.63 -1.54 -14.43
N TYR A 475 -8.29 -0.76 -13.55
CA TYR A 475 -9.07 0.41 -13.98
C TYR A 475 -8.20 1.47 -14.66
N ALA A 476 -7.02 1.73 -14.11
CA ALA A 476 -6.07 2.67 -14.69
C ALA A 476 -5.52 2.19 -16.04
N GLU A 477 -5.25 0.88 -16.19
CA GLU A 477 -4.86 0.29 -17.47
C GLU A 477 -5.95 0.46 -18.53
N ASP A 478 -7.22 0.19 -18.18
CA ASP A 478 -8.35 0.40 -19.09
C ASP A 478 -8.47 1.88 -19.49
N PHE A 479 -8.30 2.79 -18.54
CA PHE A 479 -8.29 4.22 -18.79
C PHE A 479 -7.15 4.65 -19.73
N GLN A 480 -5.93 4.16 -19.53
CA GLN A 480 -4.79 4.41 -20.40
C GLN A 480 -4.96 3.76 -21.79
N LYS A 481 -5.64 2.62 -21.88
CA LYS A 481 -6.01 1.99 -23.16
C LYS A 481 -6.92 2.89 -23.98
N ASN A 482 -7.82 3.62 -23.31
CA ASN A 482 -8.71 4.61 -23.91
C ASN A 482 -8.04 5.98 -24.15
N GLY A 483 -6.71 6.08 -24.11
CA GLY A 483 -5.97 7.31 -24.42
C GLY A 483 -5.74 8.25 -23.22
N GLY A 484 -6.25 7.90 -22.04
CA GLY A 484 -6.02 8.66 -20.80
C GLY A 484 -4.56 8.70 -20.36
N LYS A 485 -4.18 9.73 -19.59
CA LYS A 485 -2.82 9.87 -19.03
C LYS A 485 -2.83 9.76 -17.50
N VAL A 486 -1.87 9.04 -16.94
CA VAL A 486 -1.70 8.88 -15.49
C VAL A 486 -0.34 9.42 -15.09
N PHE A 487 -0.33 10.38 -14.16
CA PHE A 487 0.87 10.98 -13.59
C PHE A 487 1.00 10.62 -12.11
N ILE A 488 2.04 9.85 -11.78
CA ILE A 488 2.40 9.50 -10.40
C ILE A 488 3.45 10.48 -9.86
N GLY A 489 3.58 10.57 -8.53
CA GLY A 489 4.51 11.50 -7.88
C GLY A 489 4.09 12.98 -8.00
N TYR A 490 2.82 13.27 -8.25
CA TYR A 490 2.26 14.62 -8.44
C TYR A 490 1.35 15.03 -7.26
N PRO A 491 1.90 15.47 -6.12
CA PRO A 491 1.11 15.98 -5.01
C PRO A 491 0.47 17.32 -5.39
N LEU A 492 -0.86 17.40 -5.42
CA LEU A 492 -1.56 18.66 -5.61
C LEU A 492 -1.32 19.60 -4.41
N GLU A 493 -0.88 20.84 -4.69
CA GLU A 493 -0.64 21.87 -3.66
C GLU A 493 -1.59 23.06 -3.78
N SER A 494 -2.01 23.43 -5.00
CA SER A 494 -2.94 24.55 -5.20
C SER A 494 -3.69 24.50 -6.53
N PHE A 495 -4.81 25.22 -6.56
CA PHE A 495 -5.56 25.56 -7.76
C PHE A 495 -5.43 27.05 -8.03
N SER A 496 -5.26 27.43 -9.29
CA SER A 496 -5.37 28.84 -9.71
C SER A 496 -6.26 28.96 -10.94
N PHE A 497 -7.05 30.02 -11.00
CA PHE A 497 -7.94 30.33 -12.12
C PHE A 497 -7.40 31.55 -12.87
N ASP A 498 -7.23 31.42 -14.19
CA ASP A 498 -6.85 32.49 -15.10
C ASP A 498 -7.88 32.63 -16.22
N GLY A 499 -8.77 33.60 -16.05
CA GLY A 499 -9.84 33.90 -17.01
C GLY A 499 -9.38 34.59 -18.28
N SER A 500 -8.09 34.95 -18.42
CA SER A 500 -7.54 35.50 -19.68
C SER A 500 -7.34 34.42 -20.73
N THR A 501 -7.35 33.14 -20.33
CA THR A 501 -7.15 32.01 -21.21
C THR A 501 -8.43 31.22 -21.40
N ASN A 502 -8.97 31.22 -22.62
CA ASN A 502 -10.30 30.66 -22.88
C ASN A 502 -10.34 29.12 -22.87
N ASP A 503 -9.27 28.45 -23.28
CA ASP A 503 -9.33 26.99 -23.49
C ASP A 503 -9.06 26.17 -22.22
N PHE A 504 -8.15 26.61 -21.35
CA PHE A 504 -7.75 25.87 -20.13
C PHE A 504 -7.50 26.85 -18.97
N PRO A 505 -8.59 27.41 -18.38
CA PRO A 505 -8.51 28.48 -17.38
C PRO A 505 -8.07 28.00 -15.99
N VAL A 506 -8.13 26.70 -15.70
CA VAL A 506 -7.69 26.15 -14.41
C VAL A 506 -6.25 25.67 -14.54
N THR A 507 -5.40 26.03 -13.59
CA THR A 507 -4.06 25.46 -13.45
C THR A 507 -3.97 24.74 -12.11
N ILE A 508 -3.65 23.45 -12.15
CA ILE A 508 -3.25 22.68 -10.96
C ILE A 508 -1.73 22.76 -10.79
N ARG A 509 -1.28 22.99 -9.56
CA ARG A 509 0.14 23.11 -9.24
C ARG A 509 0.56 22.05 -8.22
N SER A 510 1.78 21.58 -8.39
CA SER A 510 2.47 20.69 -7.48
C SER A 510 3.76 21.37 -6.99
N LYS A 511 4.68 20.58 -6.42
CA LYS A 511 6.00 21.04 -5.95
C LYS A 511 6.72 21.87 -7.03
N PRO A 512 7.56 22.85 -6.66
CA PRO A 512 8.22 23.75 -7.62
C PRO A 512 9.04 23.07 -8.73
N ASN A 513 9.53 21.85 -8.48
CA ASN A 513 10.31 21.07 -9.45
C ASN A 513 9.44 20.32 -10.48
N LEU A 514 8.11 20.40 -10.38
CA LEU A 514 7.16 19.76 -11.28
C LEU A 514 6.40 20.82 -12.10
N SER A 515 6.12 20.51 -13.37
CA SER A 515 5.38 21.40 -14.24
C SER A 515 3.91 21.51 -13.81
N PRO A 516 3.34 22.73 -13.81
CA PRO A 516 1.90 22.92 -13.67
C PRO A 516 1.13 22.21 -14.81
N ILE A 517 -0.07 21.73 -14.50
CA ILE A 517 -0.97 21.15 -15.49
C ILE A 517 -2.17 22.09 -15.67
N ARG A 518 -2.50 22.42 -16.91
CA ARG A 518 -3.64 23.27 -17.27
C ARG A 518 -4.84 22.41 -17.63
N CYS A 519 -6.03 22.85 -17.26
CA CYS A 519 -7.25 22.14 -17.59
C CYS A 519 -8.50 23.02 -17.64
N LYS A 520 -9.60 22.46 -18.17
CA LYS A 520 -10.93 23.08 -18.08
C LYS A 520 -11.60 22.77 -16.76
N TYR A 521 -11.54 21.51 -16.33
CA TYR A 521 -12.25 21.01 -15.16
C TYR A 521 -11.38 20.07 -14.31
N VAL A 522 -11.68 20.00 -13.01
CA VAL A 522 -11.03 19.06 -12.08
C VAL A 522 -12.08 18.29 -11.28
N ILE A 523 -11.86 16.99 -11.13
CA ILE A 523 -12.61 16.13 -10.22
C ILE A 523 -11.65 15.62 -9.14
N THR A 524 -11.93 15.79 -7.85
CA THR A 524 -11.02 15.33 -6.79
C THR A 524 -11.60 14.15 -6.03
N CYS A 525 -10.84 13.05 -5.98
CA CYS A 525 -11.13 11.81 -5.25
C CYS A 525 -10.02 11.53 -4.23
N ALA A 526 -9.73 12.51 -3.36
CA ALA A 526 -8.51 12.54 -2.54
C ALA A 526 -8.57 11.73 -1.22
N GLY A 527 -9.64 10.98 -0.97
CA GLY A 527 -9.77 10.05 0.16
C GLY A 527 -9.44 10.71 1.51
N LEU A 528 -8.38 10.24 2.17
CA LEU A 528 -7.87 10.77 3.45
C LEU A 528 -7.53 12.26 3.45
N HIS A 529 -7.42 12.92 2.28
CA HIS A 529 -7.17 14.36 2.16
C HIS A 529 -8.33 15.12 1.48
N ALA A 530 -9.51 14.52 1.37
CA ALA A 530 -10.63 15.10 0.62
C ALA A 530 -11.09 16.47 1.14
N ASP A 531 -11.13 16.66 2.46
CA ASP A 531 -11.43 17.95 3.11
C ASP A 531 -10.33 19.00 2.87
N ARG A 532 -9.05 18.62 2.96
CA ARG A 532 -7.92 19.52 2.71
C ARG A 532 -7.86 19.99 1.26
N VAL A 533 -8.04 19.06 0.32
CA VAL A 533 -8.07 19.37 -1.11
C VAL A 533 -9.27 20.25 -1.47
N ALA A 534 -10.44 20.01 -0.86
CA ALA A 534 -11.58 20.91 -0.99
C ALA A 534 -11.29 22.31 -0.40
N GLY A 535 -10.57 22.39 0.72
CA GLY A 535 -10.16 23.67 1.31
C GLY A 535 -9.27 24.52 0.39
N LEU A 536 -8.50 23.91 -0.52
CA LEU A 536 -7.67 24.64 -1.51
C LEU A 536 -8.51 25.48 -2.49
N SER A 537 -9.80 25.19 -2.64
CA SER A 537 -10.75 25.95 -3.48
C SER A 537 -11.69 26.85 -2.67
N GLY A 538 -11.42 27.01 -1.37
CA GLY A 538 -12.23 27.81 -0.46
C GLY A 538 -13.49 27.11 0.07
N CYS A 539 -13.65 25.80 -0.13
CA CYS A 539 -14.76 25.04 0.46
C CYS A 539 -14.76 25.16 1.99
N SER A 540 -15.94 24.97 2.60
CA SER A 540 -16.07 24.80 4.05
C SER A 540 -15.18 23.64 4.55
N PRO A 541 -14.57 23.74 5.74
CA PRO A 541 -13.87 22.61 6.35
C PRO A 541 -14.78 21.40 6.64
N ASP A 542 -16.11 21.60 6.65
CA ASP A 542 -17.09 20.53 6.91
C ASP A 542 -17.61 19.89 5.60
N PRO A 543 -17.78 18.55 5.55
CA PRO A 543 -17.39 17.60 6.58
C PRO A 543 -15.87 17.44 6.63
N LYS A 544 -15.37 17.22 7.85
CA LYS A 544 -13.95 17.02 8.14
C LYS A 544 -13.59 15.54 8.07
N ILE A 545 -12.41 15.22 7.56
CA ILE A 545 -11.92 13.84 7.57
C ILE A 545 -11.14 13.56 8.85
N VAL A 546 -11.67 12.66 9.67
CA VAL A 546 -10.99 12.13 10.86
C VAL A 546 -10.46 10.72 10.55
N PRO A 547 -9.14 10.48 10.68
CA PRO A 547 -8.56 9.20 10.30
C PRO A 547 -8.71 8.16 11.43
N PHE A 548 -9.42 7.07 11.15
CA PHE A 548 -9.50 5.93 12.07
C PHE A 548 -8.69 4.76 11.51
N ARG A 549 -7.66 4.32 12.23
CA ARG A 549 -6.89 3.14 11.89
C ARG A 549 -7.63 1.89 12.39
N GLY A 550 -7.81 0.95 11.48
CA GLY A 550 -8.20 -0.41 11.78
C GLY A 550 -7.01 -1.34 11.69
N GLU A 551 -6.70 -2.01 12.80
CA GLU A 551 -5.56 -2.89 12.97
C GLU A 551 -6.04 -4.34 12.93
N TYR A 552 -5.35 -5.15 12.14
CA TYR A 552 -5.65 -6.56 12.01
C TYR A 552 -4.58 -7.38 12.72
N LEU A 553 -4.97 -8.53 13.22
CA LEU A 553 -4.09 -9.65 13.50
C LEU A 553 -4.03 -10.55 12.27
N LEU A 554 -3.00 -11.38 12.19
CA LEU A 554 -2.85 -12.45 11.20
C LEU A 554 -2.91 -13.79 11.90
N LEU A 555 -3.67 -14.72 11.33
CA LEU A 555 -3.64 -16.11 11.75
C LEU A 555 -2.38 -16.77 11.19
N LYS A 556 -1.64 -17.49 12.04
CA LYS A 556 -0.43 -18.21 11.62
C LYS A 556 -0.76 -19.26 10.54
N PRO A 557 0.18 -19.54 9.61
CA PRO A 557 -0.05 -20.45 8.49
C PRO A 557 -0.67 -21.79 8.86
N GLU A 558 -0.18 -22.42 9.93
CA GLU A 558 -0.61 -23.71 10.45
C GLU A 558 -2.05 -23.70 10.98
N LYS A 559 -2.62 -22.52 11.31
CA LYS A 559 -3.98 -22.35 11.84
C LYS A 559 -4.98 -21.80 10.83
N ARG A 560 -4.55 -21.49 9.60
CA ARG A 560 -5.44 -20.95 8.54
C ARG A 560 -6.65 -21.85 8.23
N HIS A 561 -6.53 -23.16 8.46
CA HIS A 561 -7.62 -24.13 8.23
C HIS A 561 -8.85 -23.88 9.11
N LEU A 562 -8.72 -23.12 10.20
CA LEU A 562 -9.81 -22.77 11.11
C LEU A 562 -10.88 -21.87 10.47
N VAL A 563 -10.56 -21.19 9.36
CA VAL A 563 -11.46 -20.22 8.73
C VAL A 563 -11.46 -20.42 7.22
N LYS A 564 -12.65 -20.69 6.67
CA LYS A 564 -12.89 -20.80 5.22
C LYS A 564 -13.60 -19.57 4.66
N THR A 565 -14.52 -19.00 5.44
CA THR A 565 -15.45 -17.95 5.03
C THR A 565 -15.23 -16.66 5.81
N ASN A 566 -15.92 -15.57 5.46
CA ASN A 566 -15.93 -14.38 6.31
C ASN A 566 -16.84 -14.63 7.53
N ILE A 567 -16.34 -14.47 8.76
CA ILE A 567 -17.12 -14.70 9.99
C ILE A 567 -17.24 -13.39 10.76
N TYR A 568 -18.44 -12.82 10.79
CA TYR A 568 -18.73 -11.47 11.26
C TYR A 568 -19.69 -11.51 12.48
N PRO A 569 -19.54 -10.59 13.45
CA PRO A 569 -20.49 -10.47 14.54
C PRO A 569 -21.80 -9.83 14.07
N VAL A 570 -22.89 -10.09 14.81
CA VAL A 570 -24.09 -9.26 14.73
C VAL A 570 -23.74 -7.83 15.17
N PRO A 571 -24.12 -6.78 14.41
CA PRO A 571 -23.86 -5.40 14.80
C PRO A 571 -24.48 -5.07 16.15
N ASP A 572 -23.77 -4.24 16.88
CA ASP A 572 -24.26 -3.70 18.14
C ASP A 572 -24.45 -2.18 17.99
N PRO A 573 -25.69 -1.68 18.10
CA PRO A 573 -26.01 -0.26 17.86
C PRO A 573 -25.35 0.68 18.86
N ARG A 574 -24.83 0.16 19.99
CA ARG A 574 -24.04 0.94 20.94
C ARG A 574 -22.67 1.35 20.37
N PHE A 575 -22.27 0.77 19.24
CA PHE A 575 -20.95 0.93 18.65
C PHE A 575 -21.01 1.53 17.24
N PRO A 576 -20.15 2.52 16.92
CA PRO A 576 -20.12 3.13 15.59
C PRO A 576 -19.38 2.27 14.54
N PHE A 577 -18.64 1.25 14.97
CA PHE A 577 -17.88 0.36 14.09
C PHE A 577 -18.25 -1.09 14.33
N LEU A 578 -18.15 -1.90 13.27
CA LEU A 578 -18.34 -3.35 13.37
C LEU A 578 -17.23 -3.96 14.24
N GLY A 579 -17.59 -4.89 15.12
CA GLY A 579 -16.64 -5.63 15.94
C GLY A 579 -15.66 -6.49 15.12
N VAL A 580 -14.66 -7.02 15.81
CA VAL A 580 -13.59 -7.84 15.23
C VAL A 580 -14.17 -9.09 14.57
N HIS A 581 -13.62 -9.45 13.40
CA HIS A 581 -14.14 -10.52 12.55
C HIS A 581 -13.01 -11.23 11.81
N PHE A 582 -13.32 -12.37 11.19
CA PHE A 582 -12.37 -13.15 10.41
C PHE A 582 -12.58 -12.88 8.92
N THR A 583 -11.51 -12.56 8.20
CA THR A 583 -11.53 -12.24 6.78
C THR A 583 -10.45 -13.04 6.02
N PRO A 584 -10.84 -14.02 5.20
CA PRO A 584 -9.92 -14.69 4.29
C PRO A 584 -9.37 -13.74 3.22
N ARG A 585 -8.16 -14.01 2.73
CA ARG A 585 -7.48 -13.21 1.70
C ARG A 585 -7.15 -14.03 0.46
N MET A 586 -6.92 -13.32 -0.65
CA MET A 586 -6.57 -13.96 -1.93
C MET A 586 -5.26 -14.76 -1.86
N ASN A 587 -4.30 -14.32 -1.06
CA ASN A 587 -3.03 -15.01 -0.79
C ASN A 587 -3.13 -16.12 0.29
N GLY A 588 -4.35 -16.44 0.76
CA GLY A 588 -4.58 -17.46 1.77
C GLY A 588 -4.37 -17.02 3.22
N ASP A 589 -3.95 -15.77 3.48
CA ASP A 589 -3.94 -15.25 4.85
C ASP A 589 -5.36 -15.10 5.40
N ILE A 590 -5.49 -15.22 6.72
CA ILE A 590 -6.73 -14.89 7.44
C ILE A 590 -6.44 -13.70 8.34
N TRP A 591 -7.14 -12.59 8.09
CA TRP A 591 -7.03 -11.38 8.90
C TRP A 591 -8.09 -11.40 9.99
N LEU A 592 -7.72 -11.07 11.22
CA LEU A 592 -8.65 -10.96 12.35
C LEU A 592 -8.75 -9.51 12.80
N GLY A 593 -9.95 -8.95 12.85
CA GLY A 593 -10.18 -7.52 13.11
C GLY A 593 -11.05 -6.88 12.02
N PRO A 594 -10.95 -5.57 11.76
CA PRO A 594 -10.09 -4.64 12.47
C PRO A 594 -10.70 -4.19 13.81
N ASN A 595 -9.85 -3.73 14.73
CA ASN A 595 -10.30 -2.80 15.78
C ASN A 595 -10.57 -1.40 15.17
N ALA A 596 -10.95 -0.41 15.97
CA ALA A 596 -11.05 0.96 15.50
C ALA A 596 -10.41 1.94 16.49
N VAL A 597 -9.26 2.48 16.11
CA VAL A 597 -8.49 3.44 16.92
C VAL A 597 -8.23 4.72 16.13
N LEU A 598 -8.07 5.85 16.83
CA LEU A 598 -7.68 7.10 16.18
C LEU A 598 -6.28 6.95 15.58
N ALA A 599 -6.11 7.29 14.31
CA ALA A 599 -4.79 7.34 13.70
C ALA A 599 -4.12 8.68 14.02
N TYR A 600 -2.84 8.65 14.43
CA TYR A 600 -2.09 9.86 14.78
C TYR A 600 -1.57 10.64 13.56
N LYS A 601 -1.83 10.12 12.37
CA LYS A 601 -1.54 10.71 11.06
C LYS A 601 -2.59 10.20 10.08
N ARG A 602 -3.01 11.01 9.11
CA ARG A 602 -4.00 10.60 8.10
C ARG A 602 -3.57 9.35 7.33
N GLU A 603 -2.27 9.20 7.09
CA GLU A 603 -1.65 8.03 6.46
C GLU A 603 -0.75 7.28 7.46
N GLY A 604 -1.19 7.23 8.72
CA GLY A 604 -0.48 6.59 9.82
C GLY A 604 -0.86 5.12 9.98
N TYR A 605 -0.31 4.25 9.13
CA TYR A 605 -0.55 2.80 9.18
C TYR A 605 0.20 2.11 10.33
N GLY A 606 1.24 2.73 10.89
CA GLY A 606 1.97 2.22 12.06
C GLY A 606 1.73 3.02 13.35
N TYR A 607 1.90 2.40 14.51
CA TYR A 607 1.74 3.07 15.82
C TYR A 607 2.68 4.28 16.00
N LEU A 608 3.90 4.18 15.49
CA LEU A 608 4.92 5.23 15.59
C LEU A 608 4.76 6.33 14.54
N GLN A 609 3.82 6.18 13.60
CA GLN A 609 3.58 7.18 12.56
C GLN A 609 2.61 8.23 13.08
N TRP A 610 3.17 9.36 13.48
CA TRP A 610 2.41 10.48 14.03
C TRP A 610 2.65 11.77 13.22
N SER A 611 1.69 12.69 13.31
CA SER A 611 1.76 14.02 12.70
C SER A 611 1.13 15.02 13.68
N PRO A 612 1.90 15.97 14.25
CA PRO A 612 1.35 16.94 15.20
C PRO A 612 0.25 17.80 14.57
N SER A 613 0.38 18.14 13.29
CA SER A 613 -0.63 18.91 12.58
C SER A 613 -1.93 18.12 12.38
N ASP A 614 -1.86 16.85 11.98
CA ASP A 614 -3.06 16.01 11.81
C ASP A 614 -3.75 15.74 13.15
N LEU A 615 -2.97 15.52 14.21
CA LEU A 615 -3.52 15.27 15.54
C LEU A 615 -4.19 16.51 16.10
N TYR A 616 -3.55 17.68 15.99
CA TYR A 616 -4.17 18.95 16.38
C TYR A 616 -5.42 19.23 15.54
N ASP A 617 -5.37 18.99 14.24
CA ASP A 617 -6.51 19.15 13.32
C ASP A 617 -7.70 18.27 13.75
N ALA A 618 -7.46 17.00 14.06
CA ALA A 618 -8.51 16.08 14.52
C ALA A 618 -9.03 16.44 15.92
N LEU A 619 -8.14 16.66 16.89
CA LEU A 619 -8.50 16.89 18.29
C LEU A 619 -9.11 18.28 18.52
N SER A 620 -8.74 19.31 17.76
CA SER A 620 -9.35 20.64 17.92
C SER A 620 -10.77 20.73 17.33
N TYR A 621 -11.21 19.71 16.58
CA TYR A 621 -12.50 19.72 15.90
C TYR A 621 -13.66 19.44 16.85
N LYS A 622 -14.67 20.32 16.86
CA LYS A 622 -15.84 20.21 17.75
C LYS A 622 -16.61 18.90 17.58
N GLY A 623 -16.72 18.38 16.34
CA GLY A 623 -17.35 17.09 16.08
C GLY A 623 -16.64 15.94 16.78
N MET A 624 -15.29 15.96 16.81
CA MET A 624 -14.49 14.92 17.45
C MET A 624 -14.71 14.91 18.97
N HIS A 625 -14.77 16.08 19.61
CA HIS A 625 -15.08 16.17 21.04
C HIS A 625 -16.44 15.56 21.38
N LYS A 626 -17.47 15.82 20.57
CA LYS A 626 -18.81 15.25 20.75
C LYS A 626 -18.80 13.73 20.55
N LEU A 627 -18.10 13.24 19.53
CA LEU A 627 -17.94 11.80 19.30
C LEU A 627 -17.25 11.12 20.49
N ILE A 628 -16.13 11.68 20.96
CA ILE A 628 -15.40 11.16 22.12
C ILE A 628 -16.32 11.14 23.34
N GLY A 629 -17.03 12.22 23.64
CA GLY A 629 -17.96 12.27 24.77
C GLY A 629 -19.06 11.20 24.69
N LYS A 630 -19.60 10.94 23.49
CA LYS A 630 -20.65 9.93 23.27
C LYS A 630 -20.14 8.48 23.40
N TYR A 631 -18.90 8.22 23.00
CA TYR A 631 -18.34 6.86 22.89
C TYR A 631 -17.08 6.63 23.76
N PHE A 632 -16.86 7.43 24.81
CA PHE A 632 -15.61 7.46 25.57
C PHE A 632 -15.22 6.09 26.15
N SER A 633 -16.13 5.45 26.91
CA SER A 633 -15.90 4.15 27.54
C SER A 633 -15.49 3.08 26.51
N PHE A 634 -16.17 3.08 25.36
CA PHE A 634 -15.90 2.14 24.28
C PHE A 634 -14.60 2.44 23.54
N GLY A 635 -14.29 3.71 23.30
CA GLY A 635 -13.00 4.11 22.74
C GLY A 635 -11.82 3.64 23.59
N MET A 636 -11.97 3.69 24.93
CA MET A 636 -10.98 3.15 25.86
C MET A 636 -10.84 1.63 25.78
N GLN A 637 -11.96 0.90 25.65
CA GLN A 637 -11.93 -0.56 25.45
C GLN A 637 -11.30 -0.96 24.11
N GLU A 638 -11.57 -0.24 23.02
CA GLU A 638 -10.92 -0.46 21.72
C GLU A 638 -9.42 -0.18 21.79
N MET A 639 -9.00 0.88 22.48
CA MET A 639 -7.59 1.18 22.67
C MET A 639 -6.89 0.10 23.51
N TYR A 640 -7.52 -0.35 24.59
CA TYR A 640 -7.03 -1.48 25.39
C TYR A 640 -6.87 -2.74 24.51
N ARG A 641 -7.89 -3.10 23.72
CA ARG A 641 -7.85 -4.28 22.83
C ARG A 641 -6.85 -4.14 21.68
N GLY A 642 -6.57 -2.93 21.21
CA GLY A 642 -5.51 -2.67 20.23
C GLY A 642 -4.11 -2.83 20.79
N ILE A 643 -3.92 -2.57 22.09
CA ILE A 643 -2.63 -2.77 22.76
C ILE A 643 -2.47 -4.24 23.17
N PHE A 644 -3.49 -4.81 23.82
CA PHE A 644 -3.48 -6.15 24.36
C PHE A 644 -4.20 -7.14 23.44
N ILE A 645 -3.39 -7.86 22.64
CA ILE A 645 -3.86 -8.87 21.67
C ILE A 645 -4.77 -9.91 22.33
N GLY A 646 -4.51 -10.30 23.58
CA GLY A 646 -5.32 -11.27 24.33
C GLY A 646 -6.78 -10.87 24.46
N GLY A 647 -7.09 -9.57 24.61
CA GLY A 647 -8.47 -9.09 24.67
C GLY A 647 -9.21 -9.24 23.34
N GLN A 648 -8.53 -9.00 22.22
CA GLN A 648 -9.08 -9.21 20.89
C GLN A 648 -9.28 -10.70 20.58
N VAL A 649 -8.32 -11.56 20.94
CA VAL A 649 -8.43 -13.02 20.81
C VAL A 649 -9.62 -13.54 21.61
N LYS A 650 -9.82 -13.08 22.85
CA LYS A 650 -10.97 -13.48 23.69
C LYS A 650 -12.32 -13.15 23.05
N GLN A 651 -12.42 -12.04 22.32
CA GLN A 651 -13.65 -11.70 21.59
C GLN A 651 -13.87 -12.62 20.38
N LEU A 652 -12.80 -12.96 19.66
CA LEU A 652 -12.81 -13.87 18.52
C LEU A 652 -13.11 -15.32 18.93
N GLN A 653 -12.70 -15.73 20.14
CA GLN A 653 -12.98 -17.05 20.73
C GLN A 653 -14.47 -17.33 20.93
N ARG A 654 -15.33 -16.30 20.97
CA ARG A 654 -16.78 -16.49 20.97
C ARG A 654 -17.27 -17.21 19.70
N PHE A 655 -16.58 -16.99 18.59
CA PHE A 655 -16.88 -17.63 17.30
C PHE A 655 -16.03 -18.87 17.06
N ILE A 656 -14.72 -18.83 17.37
CA ILE A 656 -13.79 -19.97 17.19
C ILE A 656 -13.12 -20.29 18.54
N PRO A 657 -13.71 -21.17 19.37
CA PRO A 657 -13.25 -21.40 20.75
C PRO A 657 -11.81 -21.94 20.87
N GLU A 658 -11.32 -22.65 19.85
CA GLU A 658 -9.98 -23.25 19.88
C GLU A 658 -8.85 -22.27 19.51
N LEU A 659 -9.18 -21.04 19.09
CA LEU A 659 -8.21 -20.02 18.77
C LEU A 659 -7.40 -19.65 20.02
N GLN A 660 -6.07 -19.71 19.94
CA GLN A 660 -5.17 -19.34 21.03
C GLN A 660 -4.41 -18.05 20.74
N LEU A 661 -3.89 -17.40 21.79
CA LEU A 661 -3.05 -16.22 21.65
C LEU A 661 -1.76 -16.51 20.83
N SER A 662 -1.22 -17.73 20.97
CA SER A 662 -0.06 -18.21 20.21
C SER A 662 -0.35 -18.40 18.72
N ASP A 663 -1.61 -18.42 18.29
CA ASP A 663 -2.02 -18.67 16.90
C ASP A 663 -2.02 -17.40 16.06
N VAL A 664 -1.88 -16.23 16.68
CA VAL A 664 -2.00 -14.93 16.01
C VAL A 664 -0.71 -14.12 16.10
N THR A 665 -0.47 -13.30 15.08
CA THR A 665 0.57 -12.29 15.06
C THR A 665 -0.02 -10.94 14.68
N ARG A 666 0.74 -9.84 14.86
CA ARG A 666 0.29 -8.53 14.40
C ARG A 666 0.25 -8.50 12.88
N GLY A 667 -0.85 -8.00 12.35
CA GLY A 667 -1.10 -7.89 10.92
C GLY A 667 -0.98 -6.48 10.40
N PRO A 668 -1.38 -6.28 9.13
CA PRO A 668 -1.41 -4.97 8.52
C PRO A 668 -2.51 -4.10 9.13
N SER A 669 -2.54 -2.84 8.71
CA SER A 669 -3.59 -1.91 9.09
C SER A 669 -4.11 -1.15 7.87
N GLY A 670 -5.34 -0.65 7.99
CA GLY A 670 -5.93 0.31 7.07
C GLY A 670 -6.38 1.55 7.81
N VAL A 671 -6.35 2.71 7.16
CA VAL A 671 -6.87 3.95 7.74
C VAL A 671 -8.13 4.36 6.98
N ARG A 672 -9.25 4.52 7.68
CA ARG A 672 -10.52 4.97 7.13
C ARG A 672 -10.57 6.50 7.16
N ALA A 673 -10.88 7.11 6.02
CA ALA A 673 -11.25 8.51 5.93
C ALA A 673 -12.70 8.69 6.40
N GLN A 674 -12.91 8.91 7.71
CA GLN A 674 -14.26 9.14 8.22
C GLN A 674 -14.64 10.61 8.08
N ALA A 675 -15.56 10.90 7.16
CA ALA A 675 -16.19 12.21 7.09
C ALA A 675 -17.08 12.42 8.30
N MET A 676 -16.83 13.49 9.03
CA MET A 676 -17.52 13.85 10.27
C MET A 676 -18.02 15.29 10.16
N ASP A 677 -19.26 15.50 10.58
CA ASP A 677 -19.84 16.84 10.67
C ASP A 677 -19.55 17.51 12.03
N ALA A 678 -19.93 18.79 12.16
CA ALA A 678 -19.72 19.56 13.39
C ALA A 678 -20.60 19.08 14.57
N SER A 679 -21.57 18.19 14.32
CA SER A 679 -22.36 17.51 15.35
C SER A 679 -21.64 16.29 15.93
N GLY A 680 -20.59 15.81 15.26
CA GLY A 680 -19.88 14.58 15.61
C GLY A 680 -20.51 13.33 15.00
N ALA A 681 -21.50 13.50 14.12
CA ALA A 681 -22.06 12.40 13.35
C ALA A 681 -21.13 12.03 12.19
N LEU A 682 -20.98 10.73 11.95
CA LEU A 682 -20.28 10.23 10.78
C LEU A 682 -21.20 10.40 9.57
N VAL A 683 -20.71 11.03 8.51
CA VAL A 683 -21.48 11.27 7.31
C VAL A 683 -21.66 9.95 6.57
N ASP A 684 -22.92 9.52 6.50
CA ASP A 684 -23.25 8.22 5.94
C ASP A 684 -23.40 8.23 4.42
N ASP A 685 -23.58 9.38 3.77
CA ASP A 685 -23.81 9.45 2.33
C ASP A 685 -22.72 10.23 1.58
N PHE A 686 -22.77 10.18 0.25
CA PHE A 686 -21.87 10.93 -0.63
C PHE A 686 -22.00 12.43 -0.41
N VAL A 687 -20.86 13.11 -0.43
CA VAL A 687 -20.81 14.57 -0.35
C VAL A 687 -20.02 15.08 -1.54
N PHE A 688 -20.70 15.86 -2.38
CA PHE A 688 -20.12 16.58 -3.49
C PHE A 688 -20.04 18.08 -3.18
N ASP A 689 -18.95 18.73 -3.56
CA ASP A 689 -18.75 20.17 -3.36
C ASP A 689 -18.07 20.79 -4.61
N GLY A 690 -18.35 22.05 -4.88
CA GLY A 690 -17.79 22.78 -6.01
C GLY A 690 -16.65 23.72 -5.64
N GLY A 691 -16.53 24.17 -4.39
CA GLY A 691 -15.67 25.32 -4.04
C GLY A 691 -16.35 26.67 -4.27
N VAL A 692 -15.61 27.75 -4.04
CA VAL A 692 -16.17 29.11 -3.99
C VAL A 692 -15.65 29.98 -5.14
N GLY A 693 -16.47 30.91 -5.61
CA GLY A 693 -16.11 31.85 -6.67
C GLY A 693 -15.99 31.22 -8.06
N LYS A 694 -15.27 31.89 -8.97
CA LYS A 694 -15.19 31.46 -10.39
C LYS A 694 -14.56 30.08 -10.55
N ILE A 695 -13.57 29.75 -9.72
CA ILE A 695 -12.91 28.44 -9.77
C ILE A 695 -13.87 27.30 -9.38
N GLY A 696 -14.82 27.56 -8.48
CA GLY A 696 -15.73 26.52 -8.00
C GLY A 696 -16.77 26.03 -9.03
N SER A 697 -16.96 26.78 -10.11
CA SER A 697 -17.72 26.31 -11.27
C SER A 697 -16.98 25.21 -12.06
N ARG A 698 -15.67 25.08 -11.86
CA ARG A 698 -14.78 24.17 -12.62
C ARG A 698 -14.26 22.98 -11.81
N LEU A 699 -14.60 22.89 -10.52
CA LEU A 699 -14.14 21.83 -9.63
C LEU A 699 -15.32 20.98 -9.15
N LEU A 700 -15.12 19.67 -9.00
CA LEU A 700 -16.05 18.75 -8.34
C LEU A 700 -15.27 17.92 -7.31
N HIS A 701 -15.50 18.19 -6.04
CA HIS A 701 -14.87 17.49 -4.93
C HIS A 701 -15.74 16.34 -4.44
N VAL A 702 -15.22 15.11 -4.50
CA VAL A 702 -15.78 13.94 -3.82
C VAL A 702 -15.26 13.94 -2.38
N ARG A 703 -16.04 14.52 -1.47
CA ARG A 703 -15.64 14.75 -0.06
C ARG A 703 -15.89 13.56 0.84
N ASN A 704 -16.85 12.71 0.48
CA ASN A 704 -17.11 11.46 1.16
C ASN A 704 -17.49 10.38 0.15
N ALA A 705 -16.77 9.26 0.19
CA ALA A 705 -17.09 8.03 -0.54
C ALA A 705 -17.02 6.86 0.46
N PRO A 706 -18.06 6.68 1.28
CA PRO A 706 -17.98 5.80 2.44
C PRO A 706 -17.92 4.31 2.05
N SER A 707 -17.58 3.46 3.01
CA SER A 707 -17.65 2.00 2.82
C SER A 707 -19.09 1.59 2.45
N PRO A 708 -19.29 0.74 1.41
CA PRO A 708 -18.32 -0.11 0.73
C PRO A 708 -17.84 0.48 -0.61
N GLY A 709 -17.11 1.60 -0.57
CA GLY A 709 -16.63 2.32 -1.75
C GLY A 709 -15.81 1.50 -2.75
N ALA A 710 -15.13 0.42 -2.32
CA ALA A 710 -14.40 -0.46 -3.24
C ALA A 710 -15.35 -1.37 -4.05
N THR A 711 -16.26 -2.07 -3.36
CA THR A 711 -17.32 -2.88 -4.00
C THR A 711 -18.19 -2.03 -4.91
N SER A 712 -18.53 -0.82 -4.47
CA SER A 712 -19.40 0.10 -5.19
C SER A 712 -18.66 0.95 -6.23
N SER A 713 -17.35 0.74 -6.45
CA SER A 713 -16.49 1.68 -7.19
C SER A 713 -16.97 2.01 -8.60
N LEU A 714 -17.49 1.03 -9.36
CA LEU A 714 -18.03 1.25 -10.70
C LEU A 714 -19.36 2.02 -10.68
N ALA A 715 -20.25 1.71 -9.73
CA ALA A 715 -21.52 2.42 -9.57
C ALA A 715 -21.30 3.87 -9.10
N ILE A 716 -20.35 4.08 -8.18
CA ILE A 716 -19.91 5.40 -7.73
C ILE A 716 -19.30 6.20 -8.88
N ALA A 717 -18.45 5.57 -9.70
CA ALA A 717 -17.84 6.24 -10.84
C ALA A 717 -18.87 6.73 -11.87
N ARG A 718 -19.95 5.97 -12.10
CA ARG A 718 -21.10 6.41 -12.90
C ARG A 718 -21.77 7.64 -12.31
N MET A 719 -22.11 7.61 -11.02
CA MET A 719 -22.71 8.75 -10.33
C MET A 719 -21.80 9.99 -10.40
N ILE A 720 -20.50 9.86 -10.16
CA ILE A 720 -19.56 10.99 -10.26
C ILE A 720 -19.50 11.52 -11.70
N THR A 721 -19.53 10.63 -12.70
CA THR A 721 -19.53 11.03 -14.12
C THR A 721 -20.80 11.77 -14.51
N GLU A 722 -21.96 11.36 -13.99
CA GLU A 722 -23.25 12.02 -14.19
C GLU A 722 -23.26 13.42 -13.54
N GLU A 723 -22.81 13.52 -12.28
CA GLU A 723 -22.69 14.80 -11.57
C GLU A 723 -21.69 15.74 -12.27
N ALA A 724 -20.55 15.23 -12.72
CA ALA A 724 -19.57 16.00 -13.49
C ALA A 724 -20.14 16.47 -14.82
N SER A 725 -20.87 15.60 -15.55
CA SER A 725 -21.48 15.96 -16.84
C SER A 725 -22.54 17.04 -16.67
N LYS A 726 -23.36 16.95 -15.62
CA LYS A 726 -24.35 17.97 -15.28
C LYS A 726 -23.71 19.30 -14.88
N LYS A 727 -22.66 19.26 -14.04
CA LYS A 727 -22.02 20.46 -13.51
C LYS A 727 -21.16 21.19 -14.55
N PHE A 728 -20.52 20.47 -15.45
CA PHE A 728 -19.55 21.01 -16.41
C PHE A 728 -20.08 21.06 -17.85
N GLU A 729 -21.31 20.59 -18.10
CA GLU A 729 -21.94 20.52 -19.42
C GLU A 729 -21.09 19.75 -20.44
N LEU A 730 -20.61 18.56 -20.04
CA LEU A 730 -19.76 17.66 -20.86
C LEU A 730 -20.54 16.83 -21.87
#